data_AF-A0AAD6DR91-F1
#
_entry.id   AF-A0AAD6DR91-F1
#
_cell.length_a   1.000
_cell.length_b   1.000
_cell.length_c   1.000
_cell.angle_alpha   90.00
_cell.angle_beta   90.00
_cell.angle_gamma   90.00
#
_symmetry.space_group_name_H-M   'P 1'
#
loop_
_entity.id
_entity.type
_entity.pdbx_description
1 polymer ?
#
loop_
_entity_poly.entity_id
_entity_poly.type
_entity_poly.pdbx_seq_one_letter_code
_entity_poly.pdbx_strand_id
1 'polypeptide(L)'
;MDSFDRGKNAGTTYESIRRSLRPLQQVPQNSPSIVNNKALPYRHSRSNTLDESHHLKDYRPSTPESHQVYQKENESPRYRTAALEPQTPPPAPSPRHWPPTPTAGSPRPSSPQKTLSNSPHPPTLTTALSAPDIETFQKSSTRHLRTLSKFAQSGETDDFQFGSGSASVVGLQGRRRLKRADSVAGRSGAISPEKPKTSSWAAGNWMDAQRQFLQAYEYLCHIGEAKEWIEEVIQKQIPPIVQLEEGLRDGVTLAELVQAMYPDTPMRIFRNPKLQYRHSDNIALFFRFLDDIELPELFRFELIDLYEKKNIPKVIHCIHALSWLLFKNGMLDFRMGNLVGQLEFEHHELEKTQKGLDKAGVSMPSFAGMAANFGAEPEPEPEPVESEEERIDRELHENEGAIVDFQAQIQGAMVRLKLGNVMNDLWDFEPRLIELQSRLRGDWARQISQYRLDMRRFAIQLQAVSRGFIVRQRQQGESQWRKSQEKNVLQLQNLIRASKVRAETNMLQTRIHREESGIKHFQAAIRAALQRKALADQYEQSHHAENEVTSLQAAIRGAMQRKRISTQSKEVKKAATSAKSLQAVIRGELARQQLSQTRASLQRETAQITQLQAAVRALKARNSHSGLLQALSRTAGGCAGLQALIRGAALRKSNNALRAELSQHATSTTDLQALLRGNFLRQFLHDQQAALLKEDRVILELQSRVRAMMERRRLMADRRALKCQENIIVNLQALSRAALLRIEVGDILTRLEETKNK
;
A
#
# COMPACT_ATOMS: atom_id res chain seq x y z
N MET A 1 35.08 -20.35 -49.70
CA MET A 1 33.77 -19.65 -49.55
C MET A 1 33.28 -19.91 -48.13
N ASP A 2 33.80 -19.30 -47.08
CA ASP A 2 34.24 -17.90 -46.84
C ASP A 2 33.12 -17.02 -46.28
N SER A 3 33.02 -17.00 -44.94
CA SER A 3 33.02 -15.73 -44.21
C SER A 3 33.53 -15.97 -42.80
N PHE A 4 34.39 -15.08 -42.31
CA PHE A 4 34.96 -15.11 -40.96
C PHE A 4 34.59 -13.80 -40.23
N ASP A 5 34.99 -13.70 -38.96
CA ASP A 5 34.86 -12.50 -38.13
C ASP A 5 33.42 -12.17 -37.64
N ARG A 6 33.21 -11.53 -36.48
CA ARG A 6 34.18 -10.96 -35.51
C ARG A 6 33.71 -11.19 -34.07
N GLY A 7 34.66 -11.39 -33.14
CA GLY A 7 34.38 -11.86 -31.78
C GLY A 7 33.67 -10.87 -30.84
N LYS A 8 32.87 -11.40 -29.90
CA LYS A 8 32.24 -10.66 -28.80
C LYS A 8 33.29 -10.23 -27.76
N ASN A 9 33.93 -9.09 -28.03
CA ASN A 9 35.06 -8.59 -27.27
C ASN A 9 34.66 -8.18 -25.83
N ALA A 10 35.34 -8.70 -24.80
CA ALA A 10 34.93 -8.59 -23.39
C ALA A 10 34.77 -7.13 -22.88
N GLY A 11 35.44 -6.17 -23.54
CA GLY A 11 35.26 -4.74 -23.28
C GLY A 11 33.83 -4.25 -23.46
N THR A 12 33.06 -4.78 -24.43
CA THR A 12 31.67 -4.33 -24.66
C THR A 12 30.72 -4.77 -23.54
N THR A 13 30.95 -5.97 -22.97
CA THR A 13 30.25 -6.44 -21.77
C THR A 13 30.57 -5.56 -20.56
N TYR A 14 31.85 -5.24 -20.36
CA TYR A 14 32.29 -4.34 -19.30
C TYR A 14 31.72 -2.92 -19.44
N GLU A 15 31.62 -2.42 -20.67
CA GLU A 15 31.07 -1.10 -20.97
C GLU A 15 29.54 -1.05 -20.77
N SER A 16 28.83 -2.11 -21.14
CA SER A 16 27.39 -2.27 -20.87
C SER A 16 27.10 -2.18 -19.36
N ILE A 17 27.82 -2.95 -18.54
CA ILE A 17 27.72 -2.93 -17.07
C ILE A 17 28.05 -1.51 -16.52
N ARG A 18 29.00 -0.81 -17.14
CA ARG A 18 29.38 0.57 -16.76
C ARG A 18 28.35 1.62 -17.18
N ARG A 19 27.47 1.34 -18.15
CA ARG A 19 26.32 2.18 -18.52
C ARG A 19 25.15 1.98 -17.56
N SER A 20 24.84 0.74 -17.16
CA SER A 20 23.79 0.43 -16.17
C SER A 20 24.06 0.92 -14.74
N LEU A 21 25.28 1.39 -14.44
CA LEU A 21 25.69 1.92 -13.13
C LEU A 21 25.82 3.45 -13.08
N ARG A 22 25.35 4.17 -14.12
CA ARG A 22 25.20 5.63 -14.06
C ARG A 22 23.86 6.01 -13.42
N PRO A 23 23.79 7.07 -12.60
CA PRO A 23 22.51 7.72 -12.27
C PRO A 23 21.79 8.16 -13.55
N LEU A 24 20.45 8.12 -13.52
CA LEU A 24 19.62 8.64 -14.61
C LEU A 24 19.92 10.13 -14.84
N GLN A 25 20.04 10.55 -16.10
CA GLN A 25 20.10 11.97 -16.43
C GLN A 25 18.75 12.63 -16.10
N GLN A 26 18.79 13.79 -15.44
CA GLN A 26 17.62 14.64 -15.31
C GLN A 26 17.26 15.25 -16.67
N VAL A 27 15.96 15.42 -16.92
CA VAL A 27 15.42 16.00 -18.15
C VAL A 27 15.85 17.47 -18.26
N PRO A 28 16.30 17.96 -19.44
CA PRO A 28 16.63 19.38 -19.61
C PRO A 28 15.38 20.26 -19.46
N GLN A 29 15.43 21.25 -18.56
CA GLN A 29 14.45 22.34 -18.57
C GLN A 29 14.94 23.45 -19.51
N ASN A 30 14.14 23.75 -20.54
CA ASN A 30 14.39 24.89 -21.42
C ASN A 30 13.97 26.19 -20.73
N SER A 31 14.91 27.12 -20.58
CA SER A 31 14.68 28.55 -20.32
C SER A 31 15.91 29.35 -20.81
N PRO A 32 15.74 30.58 -21.33
CA PRO A 32 16.68 31.12 -22.31
C PRO A 32 17.93 31.82 -21.76
N SER A 33 18.88 32.04 -22.67
CA SER A 33 20.18 32.69 -22.48
C SER A 33 20.12 34.17 -22.15
N ILE A 34 21.07 34.64 -21.34
CA ILE A 34 21.57 36.02 -21.36
C ILE A 34 23.09 36.00 -21.65
N VAL A 35 23.55 36.98 -22.42
CA VAL A 35 24.86 37.01 -23.08
C VAL A 35 25.83 37.94 -22.34
N ASN A 36 27.08 37.50 -22.08
CA ASN A 36 28.27 38.27 -22.47
C ASN A 36 29.63 37.55 -22.35
N ASN A 37 30.26 37.39 -23.52
CA ASN A 37 31.69 37.51 -23.84
C ASN A 37 32.72 37.78 -22.71
N LYS A 38 33.76 36.94 -22.66
CA LYS A 38 35.08 37.26 -23.28
C LYS A 38 35.95 36.00 -23.43
N ALA A 39 36.96 36.06 -24.31
CA ALA A 39 37.70 34.89 -24.79
C ALA A 39 39.10 34.74 -24.19
N LEU A 40 39.51 33.47 -23.99
CA LEU A 40 40.78 32.80 -24.37
C LEU A 40 42.04 33.66 -24.69
N PRO A 41 43.28 33.20 -24.36
CA PRO A 41 43.73 31.88 -24.86
C PRO A 41 44.82 31.06 -24.09
N TYR A 42 44.81 29.74 -24.38
CA TYR A 42 45.95 28.79 -24.54
C TYR A 42 47.10 28.59 -23.49
N ARG A 43 47.23 27.31 -23.08
CA ARG A 43 48.42 26.39 -23.22
C ARG A 43 49.07 25.77 -21.96
N HIS A 44 49.72 24.63 -22.22
CA HIS A 44 50.15 23.50 -21.37
C HIS A 44 51.16 23.72 -20.20
N SER A 45 50.89 23.02 -19.09
CA SER A 45 51.74 22.01 -18.40
C SER A 45 53.17 22.28 -17.84
N ARG A 46 53.35 21.81 -16.58
CA ARG A 46 54.56 21.25 -15.88
C ARG A 46 55.55 22.17 -15.13
N SER A 47 56.20 21.55 -14.11
CA SER A 47 57.35 22.02 -13.26
C SER A 47 57.08 23.22 -12.34
N ASN A 48 57.63 23.40 -11.12
CA ASN A 48 58.52 22.64 -10.17
C ASN A 48 57.95 22.88 -8.74
N THR A 49 58.01 22.03 -7.69
CA THR A 49 59.09 21.34 -6.91
C THR A 49 60.12 22.22 -6.20
N LEU A 50 60.04 22.28 -4.86
CA LEU A 50 61.05 22.51 -3.79
C LEU A 50 60.26 22.62 -2.43
N ASP A 51 60.75 22.32 -1.22
CA ASP A 51 61.53 21.17 -0.71
C ASP A 51 61.37 21.06 0.84
N GLU A 52 62.07 20.10 1.48
CA GLU A 52 62.41 19.96 2.93
C GLU A 52 61.34 19.50 3.97
N SER A 53 61.75 18.94 5.13
CA SER A 53 62.38 17.59 5.31
C SER A 53 62.30 17.01 6.76
N HIS A 54 61.59 15.87 6.93
CA HIS A 54 61.85 14.76 7.90
C HIS A 54 61.94 15.06 9.44
N HIS A 55 62.24 14.18 10.41
CA HIS A 55 62.27 12.69 10.61
C HIS A 55 61.33 12.37 11.83
N LEU A 56 60.69 11.22 12.08
CA LEU A 56 60.95 9.77 12.01
C LEU A 56 61.92 9.16 13.06
N LYS A 57 61.46 8.11 13.77
CA LYS A 57 62.30 7.03 14.32
C LYS A 57 61.47 5.76 14.61
N ASP A 58 62.06 4.60 14.29
CA ASP A 58 61.41 3.28 14.32
C ASP A 58 61.94 2.32 15.41
N TYR A 59 61.19 1.27 15.71
CA TYR A 59 61.57 0.13 16.58
C TYR A 59 61.78 -1.18 15.80
N ARG A 60 62.65 -2.08 16.27
CA ARG A 60 62.68 -3.53 15.95
C ARG A 60 63.38 -4.35 17.08
N PRO A 61 63.20 -5.69 17.17
CA PRO A 61 63.10 -6.37 18.49
C PRO A 61 63.90 -7.69 18.70
N SER A 62 63.73 -8.31 19.89
CA SER A 62 63.87 -9.75 20.25
C SER A 62 65.28 -10.41 20.20
N THR A 63 65.74 -11.37 21.03
CA THR A 63 65.30 -12.18 22.23
C THR A 63 66.52 -13.07 22.70
N PRO A 64 66.48 -14.01 23.69
CA PRO A 64 65.91 -14.08 25.06
C PRO A 64 66.96 -14.57 26.13
N GLU A 65 66.52 -15.31 27.19
CA GLU A 65 67.28 -16.03 28.27
C GLU A 65 67.84 -15.21 29.47
N SER A 66 68.04 -15.77 30.69
CA SER A 66 67.26 -16.74 31.51
C SER A 66 67.69 -16.69 33.01
N HIS A 67 66.80 -17.05 33.97
CA HIS A 67 67.06 -17.27 35.43
C HIS A 67 67.63 -16.08 36.27
N GLN A 68 67.64 -15.99 37.61
CA GLN A 68 67.08 -16.75 38.77
C GLN A 68 66.81 -15.72 39.94
N VAL A 69 65.63 -15.63 40.58
CA VAL A 69 65.15 -16.30 41.84
C VAL A 69 65.49 -15.55 43.18
N TYR A 70 64.65 -15.77 44.22
CA TYR A 70 64.63 -15.23 45.61
C TYR A 70 64.08 -13.77 45.79
N GLN A 71 62.87 -13.60 46.34
CA GLN A 71 62.46 -13.44 47.78
C GLN A 71 62.62 -11.98 48.31
N LYS A 72 61.78 -11.44 49.21
CA LYS A 72 60.72 -12.05 50.06
C LYS A 72 59.54 -11.07 50.35
N GLU A 73 58.53 -11.62 51.04
CA GLU A 73 57.60 -11.05 52.06
C GLU A 73 57.96 -9.65 52.65
N ASN A 74 57.05 -8.83 53.22
CA ASN A 74 55.68 -9.09 53.71
C ASN A 74 54.80 -7.81 53.87
N GLU A 75 53.62 -8.00 54.49
CA GLU A 75 52.92 -7.09 55.43
C GLU A 75 51.93 -6.01 54.96
N SER A 76 50.92 -5.78 55.82
CA SER A 76 49.87 -4.77 55.71
C SER A 76 49.19 -4.51 57.07
N PRO A 77 49.22 -3.26 57.60
CA PRO A 77 48.32 -2.79 58.65
C PRO A 77 47.27 -1.81 58.07
N ARG A 78 45.96 -2.05 58.16
CA ARG A 78 45.05 -1.98 59.33
C ARG A 78 44.70 -0.56 59.82
N TYR A 79 43.46 -0.16 59.50
CA TYR A 79 42.51 0.73 60.21
C TYR A 79 42.99 2.02 60.90
N ARG A 80 42.38 3.16 60.54
CA ARG A 80 41.22 3.78 61.25
C ARG A 80 40.86 5.15 60.68
N THR A 81 39.56 5.42 60.53
CA THR A 81 39.02 6.79 60.52
C THR A 81 37.64 6.77 61.20
N ALA A 82 37.29 7.79 61.98
CA ALA A 82 36.08 7.85 62.78
C ALA A 82 34.89 8.50 62.04
N ALA A 83 33.68 8.32 62.58
CA ALA A 83 32.45 8.91 62.06
C ALA A 83 32.19 10.32 62.62
N LEU A 84 31.42 11.11 61.86
CA LEU A 84 30.68 12.31 62.29
C LEU A 84 29.42 12.44 61.42
N GLU A 85 28.34 12.96 61.97
CA GLU A 85 27.01 13.02 61.33
C GLU A 85 26.80 14.24 60.41
N PRO A 86 25.87 14.17 59.44
CA PRO A 86 25.49 15.30 58.58
C PRO A 86 24.32 16.13 59.15
N GLN A 87 24.28 17.43 58.84
CA GLN A 87 23.11 18.30 59.02
C GLN A 87 22.76 19.07 57.73
N THR A 88 21.47 19.31 57.51
CA THR A 88 20.87 20.10 56.41
C THR A 88 20.56 21.54 56.85
N PRO A 89 20.56 22.56 55.96
CA PRO A 89 19.31 23.02 55.26
C PRO A 89 19.61 23.74 53.90
N PRO A 90 18.86 24.75 53.40
CA PRO A 90 17.45 24.82 52.92
C PRO A 90 17.33 25.21 51.40
N PRO A 91 16.11 25.32 50.81
CA PRO A 91 15.89 25.55 49.35
C PRO A 91 15.52 26.99 48.90
N ALA A 92 15.49 27.26 47.58
CA ALA A 92 15.11 28.54 46.94
C ALA A 92 14.42 28.35 45.54
N PRO A 93 13.73 29.37 44.95
CA PRO A 93 12.63 29.16 43.98
C PRO A 93 12.86 29.59 42.50
N SER A 94 11.80 29.48 41.68
CA SER A 94 11.74 29.67 40.21
C SER A 94 11.57 31.13 39.71
N PRO A 95 11.94 31.46 38.45
CA PRO A 95 11.71 32.78 37.82
C PRO A 95 10.61 32.80 36.70
N ARG A 96 10.18 34.01 36.30
CA ARG A 96 9.28 34.31 35.15
C ARG A 96 9.75 35.56 34.37
N HIS A 97 9.50 35.55 33.04
CA HIS A 97 9.39 36.64 32.04
C HIS A 97 10.16 37.98 32.12
N TRP A 98 10.74 38.40 30.97
CA TRP A 98 10.90 39.81 30.52
C TRP A 98 11.04 39.91 28.97
N PRO A 99 10.38 40.88 28.31
CA PRO A 99 10.67 41.36 26.93
C PRO A 99 10.77 42.93 26.88
N PRO A 100 10.80 43.66 25.74
CA PRO A 100 11.23 43.36 24.35
C PRO A 100 12.16 44.43 23.66
N THR A 101 13.03 44.01 22.71
CA THR A 101 13.48 44.77 21.48
C THR A 101 14.18 46.14 21.63
N PRO A 102 14.69 46.80 20.56
CA PRO A 102 14.99 46.40 19.16
C PRO A 102 16.54 46.39 18.91
N THR A 103 17.23 46.50 17.74
CA THR A 103 17.06 46.53 16.25
C THR A 103 18.44 46.09 15.65
N ALA A 104 18.81 46.00 14.35
CA ALA A 104 18.22 46.08 13.00
C ALA A 104 19.15 45.33 11.99
N GLY A 105 18.63 44.93 10.82
CA GLY A 105 19.43 44.51 9.63
C GLY A 105 20.02 43.09 9.66
N SER A 106 20.11 42.33 8.56
CA SER A 106 19.58 42.50 7.20
C SER A 106 19.34 41.10 6.55
N PRO A 107 18.60 40.98 5.42
CA PRO A 107 17.69 39.84 5.23
C PRO A 107 18.15 38.72 4.27
N ARG A 108 17.49 37.56 4.36
CA ARG A 108 17.42 36.54 3.29
C ARG A 108 15.99 35.97 3.18
N PRO A 109 15.44 35.67 1.98
CA PRO A 109 13.99 35.48 1.81
C PRO A 109 13.43 34.08 2.16
N SER A 110 12.11 34.04 2.28
CA SER A 110 11.23 32.86 2.33
C SER A 110 11.18 32.13 0.96
N SER A 111 10.55 30.96 0.76
CA SER A 111 9.25 30.46 1.25
C SER A 111 9.06 28.96 0.89
N PRO A 112 7.89 28.31 1.08
CA PRO A 112 6.90 28.45 2.16
C PRO A 112 6.61 27.10 2.87
N GLN A 113 5.95 27.16 4.04
CA GLN A 113 5.16 26.02 4.54
C GLN A 113 3.73 26.07 3.98
N LYS A 114 3.09 24.91 3.82
CA LYS A 114 1.64 24.78 4.05
C LYS A 114 1.37 23.62 5.00
N THR A 115 0.48 23.87 5.94
CA THR A 115 0.02 22.92 6.95
C THR A 115 -1.15 22.09 6.42
N LEU A 116 -1.26 20.85 6.89
CA LEU A 116 -2.51 20.08 6.87
C LEU A 116 -2.77 19.53 8.27
N SER A 117 -4.03 19.60 8.69
CA SER A 117 -4.50 19.30 10.03
C SER A 117 -4.91 17.83 10.18
N ASN A 118 -4.81 17.30 11.40
CA ASN A 118 -5.52 16.08 11.78
C ASN A 118 -7.04 16.35 11.78
N SER A 119 -7.80 15.48 11.12
CA SER A 119 -9.24 15.30 11.34
C SER A 119 -9.59 13.81 11.16
N PRO A 120 -10.32 13.17 12.09
CA PRO A 120 -10.37 11.70 12.17
C PRO A 120 -11.60 11.07 11.50
N HIS A 121 -11.79 11.26 10.18
CA HIS A 121 -12.83 10.56 9.41
C HIS A 121 -12.31 10.05 8.05
N PRO A 122 -12.60 8.79 7.66
CA PRO A 122 -12.37 8.31 6.30
C PRO A 122 -13.47 8.80 5.34
N PRO A 123 -13.17 9.07 4.05
CA PRO A 123 -14.18 9.42 3.07
C PRO A 123 -15.06 8.21 2.72
N THR A 124 -16.35 8.46 2.53
CA THR A 124 -17.32 7.47 2.02
C THR A 124 -17.14 7.23 0.53
N LEU A 125 -17.12 5.97 0.11
CA LEU A 125 -17.11 5.59 -1.31
C LEU A 125 -18.47 5.89 -1.96
N THR A 126 -18.51 6.85 -2.89
CA THR A 126 -19.65 7.09 -3.77
C THR A 126 -19.63 6.11 -4.94
N THR A 127 -20.54 5.13 -4.95
CA THR A 127 -20.61 4.07 -5.97
C THR A 127 -21.32 4.52 -7.25
N ALA A 128 -20.79 5.55 -7.89
CA ALA A 128 -21.10 5.95 -9.26
C ALA A 128 -19.84 6.57 -9.88
N LEU A 129 -19.34 5.98 -10.96
CA LEU A 129 -18.29 6.60 -11.78
C LEU A 129 -18.98 7.50 -12.81
N SER A 130 -18.61 8.77 -12.87
CA SER A 130 -19.14 9.70 -13.86
C SER A 130 -18.44 9.52 -15.21
N ALA A 131 -19.06 9.97 -16.31
CA ALA A 131 -18.47 9.92 -17.64
C ALA A 131 -17.01 10.46 -17.71
N PRO A 132 -16.68 11.65 -17.15
CA PRO A 132 -15.30 12.14 -17.17
C PRO A 132 -14.32 11.32 -16.31
N ASP A 133 -14.79 10.55 -15.31
CA ASP A 133 -13.91 9.61 -14.57
C ASP A 133 -13.46 8.46 -15.48
N ILE A 134 -14.36 7.96 -16.34
CA ILE A 134 -14.11 6.83 -17.25
C ILE A 134 -13.09 7.19 -18.33
N GLU A 135 -13.10 8.44 -18.80
CA GLU A 135 -12.09 8.94 -19.74
C GLU A 135 -10.66 8.90 -19.19
N THR A 136 -10.47 9.05 -17.87
CA THR A 136 -9.13 9.03 -17.26
C THR A 136 -8.37 7.72 -17.48
N PHE A 137 -9.09 6.63 -17.76
CA PHE A 137 -8.52 5.30 -17.98
C PHE A 137 -7.83 5.11 -19.34
N GLN A 138 -7.76 6.13 -20.19
CA GLN A 138 -7.03 6.13 -21.47
C GLN A 138 -5.55 5.70 -21.32
N LYS A 139 -4.97 5.89 -20.12
CA LYS A 139 -3.57 5.53 -19.78
C LYS A 139 -3.44 4.23 -18.96
N SER A 140 -4.53 3.48 -18.76
CA SER A 140 -4.52 2.22 -18.00
C SER A 140 -3.66 1.16 -18.69
N SER A 141 -2.91 0.36 -17.93
CA SER A 141 -2.16 -0.78 -18.46
C SER A 141 -3.12 -1.84 -19.05
N THR A 142 -4.28 -2.04 -18.41
CA THR A 142 -5.29 -3.02 -18.84
C THR A 142 -5.94 -2.61 -20.17
N ARG A 143 -6.22 -3.58 -21.05
CA ARG A 143 -6.84 -3.33 -22.36
C ARG A 143 -8.29 -2.87 -22.21
N HIS A 144 -9.08 -3.55 -21.37
CA HIS A 144 -10.52 -3.29 -21.23
C HIS A 144 -10.84 -1.89 -20.71
N LEU A 145 -10.09 -1.36 -19.74
CA LEU A 145 -10.34 0.01 -19.25
C LEU A 145 -9.95 1.08 -20.29
N ARG A 146 -8.95 0.82 -21.14
CA ARG A 146 -8.68 1.66 -22.33
C ARG A 146 -9.75 1.56 -23.41
N THR A 147 -10.40 0.41 -23.55
CA THR A 147 -11.56 0.25 -24.45
C THR A 147 -12.77 1.02 -23.94
N LEU A 148 -13.08 0.96 -22.64
CA LEU A 148 -14.17 1.75 -22.04
C LEU A 148 -13.90 3.27 -22.13
N SER A 149 -12.66 3.71 -21.88
CA SER A 149 -12.25 5.10 -22.10
C SER A 149 -12.39 5.56 -23.56
N LYS A 150 -12.29 4.66 -24.55
CA LYS A 150 -12.56 4.99 -25.96
C LYS A 150 -14.05 5.12 -26.24
N PHE A 151 -14.89 4.21 -25.74
CA PHE A 151 -16.35 4.29 -25.95
C PHE A 151 -16.97 5.52 -25.25
N ALA A 152 -16.45 5.93 -24.09
CA ALA A 152 -16.82 7.20 -23.47
C ALA A 152 -16.44 8.43 -24.32
N GLN A 153 -15.44 8.31 -25.20
CA GLN A 153 -14.94 9.39 -26.06
C GLN A 153 -15.52 9.38 -27.49
N SER A 154 -16.16 8.30 -27.94
CA SER A 154 -16.76 8.22 -29.29
C SER A 154 -18.19 8.76 -29.36
N GLY A 155 -18.96 8.71 -28.26
CA GLY A 155 -20.32 9.24 -28.18
C GLY A 155 -21.38 8.42 -28.94
N GLU A 156 -20.98 7.50 -29.81
CA GLU A 156 -21.85 6.56 -30.53
C GLU A 156 -22.52 5.57 -29.55
N THR A 157 -23.82 5.73 -29.34
CA THR A 157 -24.64 4.88 -28.45
C THR A 157 -25.59 3.92 -29.18
N ASP A 158 -25.56 3.90 -30.51
CA ASP A 158 -26.61 3.26 -31.32
C ASP A 158 -26.49 1.72 -31.42
N ASP A 159 -25.29 1.16 -31.24
CA ASP A 159 -24.99 -0.29 -31.32
C ASP A 159 -25.63 -1.16 -30.19
N PHE A 160 -26.57 -0.62 -29.40
CA PHE A 160 -27.26 -1.32 -28.31
C PHE A 160 -28.80 -1.31 -28.39
N GLN A 161 -29.38 -1.00 -29.55
CA GLN A 161 -30.80 -1.25 -29.80
C GLN A 161 -31.09 -2.76 -29.99
N PHE A 162 -31.38 -3.47 -28.89
CA PHE A 162 -31.96 -4.81 -28.95
C PHE A 162 -33.44 -4.73 -29.36
N GLY A 163 -33.86 -5.59 -30.29
CA GLY A 163 -35.17 -5.53 -30.94
C GLY A 163 -36.36 -5.69 -29.98
N SER A 164 -37.42 -4.92 -30.21
CA SER A 164 -38.71 -5.06 -29.52
C SER A 164 -39.40 -6.35 -29.99
N GLY A 165 -39.53 -7.34 -29.10
CA GLY A 165 -39.97 -8.68 -29.51
C GLY A 165 -40.32 -9.68 -28.41
N SER A 166 -40.66 -9.26 -27.19
CA SER A 166 -41.41 -10.09 -26.22
C SER A 166 -41.89 -9.28 -25.01
N ALA A 167 -42.97 -9.73 -24.37
CA ALA A 167 -43.69 -8.95 -23.36
C ALA A 167 -42.87 -8.62 -22.10
N SER A 168 -42.61 -7.32 -21.91
CA SER A 168 -42.10 -6.74 -20.66
C SER A 168 -43.20 -6.68 -19.60
N VAL A 169 -42.85 -6.85 -18.32
CA VAL A 169 -43.78 -6.67 -17.20
C VAL A 169 -43.77 -5.19 -16.80
N VAL A 170 -44.97 -4.60 -16.63
CA VAL A 170 -45.19 -3.16 -16.39
C VAL A 170 -44.23 -2.60 -15.33
N GLY A 171 -43.58 -1.49 -15.67
CA GLY A 171 -42.79 -0.66 -14.76
C GLY A 171 -41.29 -0.98 -14.62
N LEU A 172 -40.78 -2.14 -15.06
CA LEU A 172 -39.32 -2.43 -15.04
C LEU A 172 -38.85 -3.28 -16.23
N GLN A 173 -38.13 -2.66 -17.16
CA GLN A 173 -37.33 -3.37 -18.17
C GLN A 173 -36.22 -4.21 -17.49
N GLY A 174 -35.94 -5.41 -18.04
CA GLY A 174 -34.73 -6.17 -17.71
C GLY A 174 -34.81 -7.22 -16.59
N ARG A 175 -36.00 -7.63 -16.09
CA ARG A 175 -36.11 -8.73 -15.10
C ARG A 175 -37.18 -9.79 -15.42
N ARG A 176 -36.74 -11.07 -15.46
CA ARG A 176 -37.63 -12.24 -15.43
C ARG A 176 -38.29 -12.39 -14.05
N ARG A 177 -39.59 -12.72 -14.00
CA ARG A 177 -40.35 -12.97 -12.75
C ARG A 177 -39.89 -14.27 -12.07
N LEU A 178 -39.16 -14.17 -10.97
CA LEU A 178 -38.96 -15.30 -10.04
C LEU A 178 -40.09 -15.32 -9.01
N LYS A 179 -41.07 -16.23 -9.18
CA LYS A 179 -42.02 -16.57 -8.11
C LYS A 179 -41.24 -17.20 -6.95
N ARG A 180 -41.40 -16.65 -5.74
CA ARG A 180 -40.95 -17.31 -4.50
C ARG A 180 -42.17 -18.02 -3.90
N ALA A 181 -42.02 -19.29 -3.55
CA ALA A 181 -42.99 -19.98 -2.70
C ALA A 181 -42.86 -19.51 -1.24
N ASP A 182 -43.89 -19.76 -0.45
CA ASP A 182 -44.13 -19.07 0.82
C ASP A 182 -43.22 -19.48 1.99
N SER A 183 -43.24 -18.61 2.99
CA SER A 183 -42.45 -18.70 4.21
C SER A 183 -43.10 -19.54 5.30
N VAL A 184 -42.28 -20.22 6.12
CA VAL A 184 -42.64 -20.77 7.44
C VAL A 184 -41.63 -20.24 8.47
N ALA A 185 -42.06 -20.03 9.73
CA ALA A 185 -41.40 -19.13 10.69
C ALA A 185 -40.97 -19.79 12.03
N GLY A 186 -40.27 -19.01 12.88
CA GLY A 186 -39.76 -19.40 14.21
C GLY A 186 -38.29 -18.95 14.39
N ARG A 187 -37.89 -17.85 15.04
CA ARG A 187 -38.40 -16.96 16.12
C ARG A 187 -38.06 -17.40 17.57
N SER A 188 -36.86 -16.99 18.03
CA SER A 188 -36.36 -16.69 19.42
C SER A 188 -34.81 -16.68 19.35
N GLY A 189 -33.97 -15.87 20.02
CA GLY A 189 -34.06 -14.97 21.18
C GLY A 189 -32.80 -15.21 22.06
N ALA A 190 -32.06 -14.25 22.63
CA ALA A 190 -32.16 -12.78 22.63
C ALA A 190 -30.83 -12.08 23.10
N ILE A 191 -30.70 -10.76 22.85
CA ILE A 191 -29.98 -9.71 23.64
C ILE A 191 -28.45 -9.90 23.90
N SER A 192 -27.54 -9.14 23.25
CA SER A 192 -26.97 -7.83 23.70
C SER A 192 -25.85 -7.35 22.71
N PRO A 193 -25.28 -6.12 22.79
CA PRO A 193 -25.95 -4.81 22.80
C PRO A 193 -25.32 -3.77 21.82
N GLU A 194 -26.01 -2.63 21.69
CA GLU A 194 -25.54 -1.29 21.28
C GLU A 194 -25.22 -0.85 19.83
N LYS A 195 -25.84 0.31 19.53
CA LYS A 195 -25.52 1.41 18.60
C LYS A 195 -26.01 1.33 17.13
N PRO A 196 -26.48 2.47 16.58
CA PRO A 196 -27.57 2.44 15.62
C PRO A 196 -27.11 2.43 14.16
N LYS A 197 -27.94 1.81 13.31
CA LYS A 197 -27.98 2.07 11.87
C LYS A 197 -29.37 2.56 11.49
N THR A 198 -29.43 3.57 10.63
CA THR A 198 -30.68 4.13 10.11
C THR A 198 -31.51 3.04 9.44
N SER A 199 -32.81 3.02 9.73
CA SER A 199 -33.65 1.85 9.51
C SER A 199 -33.99 1.63 8.03
N SER A 200 -33.79 0.40 7.56
CA SER A 200 -34.29 -0.13 6.27
C SER A 200 -35.83 -0.16 6.14
N TRP A 201 -36.55 0.45 7.08
CA TRP A 201 -38.02 0.47 7.18
C TRP A 201 -38.65 1.40 6.13
N ALA A 202 -38.05 2.58 5.90
CA ALA A 202 -38.55 3.54 4.91
C ALA A 202 -38.55 2.99 3.46
N ALA A 203 -37.60 2.09 3.14
CA ALA A 203 -37.52 1.44 1.83
C ALA A 203 -38.61 0.37 1.61
N GLY A 204 -39.26 -0.13 2.66
CA GLY A 204 -40.41 -1.03 2.54
C GLY A 204 -41.66 -0.29 2.07
N ASN A 205 -42.04 0.75 2.80
CA ASN A 205 -43.24 1.56 2.48
C ASN A 205 -43.21 2.14 1.07
N TRP A 206 -42.05 2.46 0.49
CA TRP A 206 -41.96 2.96 -0.88
C TRP A 206 -42.43 1.93 -1.92
N MET A 207 -42.07 0.64 -1.76
CA MET A 207 -42.55 -0.39 -2.69
C MET A 207 -44.04 -0.70 -2.54
N ASP A 208 -44.59 -0.65 -1.32
CA ASP A 208 -46.03 -0.82 -1.13
C ASP A 208 -46.83 0.41 -1.61
N ALA A 209 -46.32 1.63 -1.46
CA ALA A 209 -46.91 2.84 -2.04
C ALA A 209 -46.90 2.79 -3.58
N GLN A 210 -45.76 2.41 -4.19
CA GLN A 210 -45.68 2.21 -5.65
C GLN A 210 -46.67 1.14 -6.14
N ARG A 211 -47.00 0.16 -5.29
CA ARG A 211 -47.96 -0.91 -5.58
C ARG A 211 -49.42 -0.50 -5.36
N GLN A 212 -49.69 0.48 -4.49
CA GLN A 212 -51.02 1.06 -4.27
C GLN A 212 -51.48 1.88 -5.48
N PHE A 213 -50.60 2.70 -6.08
CA PHE A 213 -50.95 3.53 -7.24
C PHE A 213 -50.96 2.77 -8.59
N LEU A 214 -50.57 1.49 -8.63
CA LEU A 214 -50.57 0.71 -9.87
C LEU A 214 -51.98 0.60 -10.46
N GLN A 215 -53.01 0.44 -9.63
CA GLN A 215 -54.40 0.35 -10.08
C GLN A 215 -54.90 1.69 -10.66
N ALA A 216 -54.59 2.81 -10.00
CA ALA A 216 -54.87 4.15 -10.53
C ALA A 216 -54.12 4.46 -11.84
N TYR A 217 -52.90 3.95 -11.98
CA TYR A 217 -52.09 4.09 -13.21
C TYR A 217 -52.68 3.29 -14.38
N GLU A 218 -53.01 2.01 -14.18
CA GLU A 218 -53.65 1.15 -15.18
C GLU A 218 -54.99 1.75 -15.65
N TYR A 219 -55.79 2.28 -14.72
CA TYR A 219 -57.04 3.00 -15.05
C TYR A 219 -56.81 4.26 -15.89
N LEU A 220 -55.83 5.10 -15.54
CA LEU A 220 -55.51 6.31 -16.31
C LEU A 220 -55.00 5.98 -17.72
N CYS A 221 -54.27 4.87 -17.89
CA CYS A 221 -53.90 4.38 -19.23
C CYS A 221 -55.13 3.98 -20.05
N HIS A 222 -56.07 3.23 -19.47
CA HIS A 222 -57.32 2.85 -20.15
C HIS A 222 -58.24 4.04 -20.48
N ILE A 223 -58.23 5.11 -19.66
CA ILE A 223 -58.87 6.39 -20.00
C ILE A 223 -58.14 7.06 -21.17
N GLY A 224 -56.80 7.00 -21.24
CA GLY A 224 -56.01 7.50 -22.37
C GLY A 224 -56.32 6.77 -23.68
N GLU A 225 -56.38 5.43 -23.64
CA GLU A 225 -56.72 4.58 -24.79
C GLU A 225 -58.13 4.89 -25.32
N ALA A 226 -59.11 5.06 -24.41
CA ALA A 226 -60.44 5.51 -24.76
C ALA A 226 -60.46 6.95 -25.30
N LYS A 227 -59.60 7.84 -24.80
CA LYS A 227 -59.50 9.23 -25.28
C LYS A 227 -59.02 9.27 -26.73
N GLU A 228 -57.88 8.65 -27.03
CA GLU A 228 -57.28 8.66 -28.36
C GLU A 228 -58.22 8.04 -29.40
N TRP A 229 -58.85 6.90 -29.07
CA TRP A 229 -59.83 6.26 -29.95
C TRP A 229 -61.05 7.15 -30.26
N ILE A 230 -61.63 7.84 -29.27
CA ILE A 230 -62.76 8.75 -29.53
C ILE A 230 -62.31 10.00 -30.31
N GLU A 231 -61.11 10.53 -30.04
CA GLU A 231 -60.54 11.65 -30.83
C GLU A 231 -60.27 11.25 -32.29
N GLU A 232 -59.90 10.00 -32.54
CA GLU A 232 -59.68 9.45 -33.89
C GLU A 232 -61.00 9.20 -34.64
N VAL A 233 -62.07 8.75 -33.98
CA VAL A 233 -63.39 8.61 -34.61
C VAL A 233 -64.08 9.96 -34.86
N ILE A 234 -64.01 10.92 -33.91
CA ILE A 234 -64.68 12.23 -34.03
C ILE A 234 -63.81 13.26 -34.78
N GLN A 235 -62.50 12.99 -34.97
CA GLN A 235 -61.53 13.90 -35.59
C GLN A 235 -61.49 15.30 -34.92
N LYS A 236 -61.58 15.30 -33.59
CA LYS A 236 -61.74 16.49 -32.75
C LYS A 236 -61.10 16.27 -31.39
N GLN A 237 -60.35 17.26 -30.89
CA GLN A 237 -59.74 17.19 -29.55
C GLN A 237 -60.78 17.26 -28.42
N ILE A 238 -60.56 16.45 -27.40
CA ILE A 238 -61.44 16.15 -26.26
C ILE A 238 -60.68 16.47 -24.96
N PRO A 239 -61.37 16.77 -23.82
CA PRO A 239 -60.71 17.12 -22.56
C PRO A 239 -59.59 16.16 -22.13
N PRO A 240 -58.54 16.66 -21.44
CA PRO A 240 -57.37 15.86 -21.05
C PRO A 240 -57.76 14.71 -20.13
N ILE A 241 -56.98 13.62 -20.16
CA ILE A 241 -57.25 12.31 -19.52
C ILE A 241 -57.83 12.46 -18.10
N VAL A 242 -57.17 13.23 -17.23
CA VAL A 242 -57.56 13.44 -15.81
C VAL A 242 -58.89 14.20 -15.62
N GLN A 243 -59.41 14.84 -16.68
CA GLN A 243 -60.69 15.56 -16.70
C GLN A 243 -61.75 14.88 -17.59
N LEU A 244 -61.37 13.86 -18.38
CA LEU A 244 -62.26 13.19 -19.34
C LEU A 244 -63.49 12.58 -18.66
N GLU A 245 -63.30 11.99 -17.47
CA GLU A 245 -64.37 11.50 -16.61
C GLU A 245 -65.50 12.51 -16.36
N GLU A 246 -65.16 13.79 -16.28
CA GLU A 246 -66.12 14.87 -16.01
C GLU A 246 -66.70 15.42 -17.32
N GLY A 247 -65.87 15.49 -18.37
CA GLY A 247 -66.27 15.91 -19.72
C GLY A 247 -67.28 14.98 -20.39
N LEU A 248 -67.26 13.68 -20.11
CA LEU A 248 -68.22 12.72 -20.67
C LEU A 248 -69.62 12.80 -20.02
N ARG A 249 -69.78 13.44 -18.84
CA ARG A 249 -71.05 13.43 -18.07
C ARG A 249 -72.23 14.10 -18.77
N ASP A 250 -71.95 15.02 -19.69
CA ASP A 250 -72.97 15.76 -20.45
C ASP A 250 -73.46 14.99 -21.71
N GLY A 251 -72.87 13.82 -21.97
CA GLY A 251 -73.16 12.95 -23.11
C GLY A 251 -72.84 13.55 -24.49
N VAL A 252 -72.33 14.78 -24.59
CA VAL A 252 -72.12 15.48 -25.87
C VAL A 252 -71.07 14.76 -26.69
N THR A 253 -69.95 14.36 -26.10
CA THR A 253 -68.91 13.56 -26.79
C THR A 253 -69.44 12.20 -27.24
N LEU A 254 -70.31 11.55 -26.45
CA LEU A 254 -70.90 10.26 -26.84
C LEU A 254 -71.91 10.41 -27.97
N ALA A 255 -72.72 11.48 -27.99
CA ALA A 255 -73.62 11.78 -29.10
C ALA A 255 -72.87 12.26 -30.37
N GLU A 256 -71.74 12.96 -30.21
CA GLU A 256 -70.82 13.28 -31.31
C GLU A 256 -70.16 12.02 -31.88
N LEU A 257 -69.88 11.00 -31.05
CA LEU A 257 -69.40 9.68 -31.49
C LEU A 257 -70.44 8.97 -32.36
N VAL A 258 -71.72 8.90 -31.95
CA VAL A 258 -72.78 8.33 -32.81
C VAL A 258 -72.92 9.15 -34.10
N GLN A 259 -72.76 10.48 -34.04
CA GLN A 259 -72.87 11.34 -35.21
C GLN A 259 -71.78 11.09 -36.27
N ALA A 260 -70.56 10.74 -35.85
CA ALA A 260 -69.49 10.35 -36.75
C ALA A 260 -69.80 9.03 -37.49
N MET A 261 -70.49 8.09 -36.82
CA MET A 261 -70.83 6.78 -37.37
C MET A 261 -72.06 6.81 -38.32
N TYR A 262 -72.94 7.81 -38.22
CA TYR A 262 -74.06 8.03 -39.14
C TYR A 262 -74.05 9.45 -39.73
N PRO A 263 -73.12 9.75 -40.67
CA PRO A 263 -72.99 11.09 -41.25
C PRO A 263 -74.26 11.58 -41.96
N ASP A 264 -75.04 10.67 -42.55
CA ASP A 264 -76.27 10.99 -43.29
C ASP A 264 -77.47 11.36 -42.39
N THR A 265 -77.40 11.07 -41.07
CA THR A 265 -78.51 11.32 -40.12
C THR A 265 -78.11 12.36 -39.08
N PRO A 266 -78.47 13.65 -39.27
CA PRO A 266 -78.11 14.72 -38.34
C PRO A 266 -78.94 14.65 -37.04
N MET A 267 -78.29 14.28 -35.94
CA MET A 267 -78.88 14.16 -34.61
C MET A 267 -78.84 15.48 -33.81
N ARG A 268 -79.89 15.72 -33.02
CA ARG A 268 -80.07 16.97 -32.26
C ARG A 268 -79.36 16.93 -30.90
N ILE A 269 -78.04 17.02 -30.92
CA ILE A 269 -77.19 17.04 -29.71
C ILE A 269 -77.42 18.32 -28.89
N PHE A 270 -77.79 18.19 -27.62
CA PHE A 270 -77.99 19.29 -26.69
C PHE A 270 -76.68 19.68 -25.99
N ARG A 271 -76.24 20.94 -26.14
CA ARG A 271 -74.99 21.45 -25.56
C ARG A 271 -75.29 22.59 -24.58
N ASN A 272 -74.77 22.52 -23.35
CA ASN A 272 -74.90 23.56 -22.33
C ASN A 272 -73.72 23.50 -21.34
N PRO A 273 -73.12 24.63 -20.91
CA PRO A 273 -71.99 24.63 -19.97
C PRO A 273 -72.35 24.27 -18.52
N LYS A 274 -73.63 24.00 -18.21
CA LYS A 274 -74.07 23.47 -16.92
C LYS A 274 -74.80 22.15 -17.13
N LEU A 275 -74.40 21.13 -16.37
CA LEU A 275 -75.07 19.83 -16.36
C LEU A 275 -76.54 20.00 -15.92
N GLN A 276 -77.44 19.78 -16.87
CA GLN A 276 -78.90 19.79 -16.73
C GLN A 276 -79.44 18.40 -17.10
N TYR A 277 -80.65 18.06 -16.65
CA TYR A 277 -81.25 16.75 -16.94
C TYR A 277 -81.36 16.47 -18.44
N ARG A 278 -81.56 17.48 -19.30
CA ARG A 278 -81.58 17.36 -20.77
C ARG A 278 -80.34 16.69 -21.40
N HIS A 279 -79.21 16.60 -20.70
CA HIS A 279 -78.06 15.83 -21.18
C HIS A 279 -78.31 14.31 -21.18
N SER A 280 -79.33 13.80 -20.45
CA SER A 280 -79.78 12.42 -20.61
C SER A 280 -80.25 12.12 -22.04
N ASP A 281 -80.76 13.10 -22.77
CA ASP A 281 -81.16 12.93 -24.17
C ASP A 281 -79.94 12.57 -25.05
N ASN A 282 -78.76 13.14 -24.78
CA ASN A 282 -77.52 12.81 -25.49
C ASN A 282 -77.05 11.39 -25.16
N ILE A 283 -77.10 11.00 -23.89
CA ILE A 283 -76.72 9.65 -23.44
C ILE A 283 -77.71 8.60 -24.00
N ALA A 284 -78.98 8.94 -24.13
CA ALA A 284 -79.99 8.08 -24.74
C ALA A 284 -79.80 7.89 -26.26
N LEU A 285 -79.18 8.83 -26.98
CA LEU A 285 -78.73 8.60 -28.36
C LEU A 285 -77.63 7.53 -28.41
N PHE A 286 -76.68 7.60 -27.47
CA PHE A 286 -75.61 6.60 -27.37
C PHE A 286 -76.14 5.22 -26.96
N PHE A 287 -77.14 5.11 -26.07
CA PHE A 287 -77.73 3.81 -25.75
C PHE A 287 -78.46 3.17 -26.93
N ARG A 288 -79.19 3.95 -27.74
CA ARG A 288 -79.81 3.42 -28.98
C ARG A 288 -78.75 2.88 -29.95
N PHE A 289 -77.63 3.58 -30.09
CA PHE A 289 -76.50 3.10 -30.87
C PHE A 289 -75.89 1.78 -30.36
N LEU A 290 -75.87 1.55 -29.03
CA LEU A 290 -75.49 0.26 -28.45
C LEU A 290 -76.54 -0.85 -28.65
N ASP A 291 -77.81 -0.49 -28.87
CA ASP A 291 -78.86 -1.39 -29.32
C ASP A 291 -78.69 -1.73 -30.82
N ASP A 292 -78.46 -0.73 -31.66
CA ASP A 292 -78.30 -0.88 -33.11
C ASP A 292 -77.07 -1.73 -33.52
N ILE A 293 -76.04 -1.82 -32.67
CA ILE A 293 -74.85 -2.69 -32.87
C ILE A 293 -74.92 -3.98 -32.02
N GLU A 294 -76.03 -4.23 -31.32
CA GLU A 294 -76.26 -5.42 -30.49
C GLU A 294 -75.16 -5.67 -29.40
N LEU A 295 -74.54 -4.60 -28.87
CA LEU A 295 -73.50 -4.73 -27.83
C LEU A 295 -74.08 -5.45 -26.59
N PRO A 296 -73.53 -6.58 -26.11
CA PRO A 296 -74.13 -7.36 -25.02
C PRO A 296 -74.27 -6.57 -23.72
N GLU A 297 -75.38 -6.78 -23.00
CA GLU A 297 -75.75 -6.03 -21.78
C GLU A 297 -74.65 -6.02 -20.70
N LEU A 298 -73.84 -7.08 -20.61
CA LEU A 298 -72.69 -7.18 -19.71
C LEU A 298 -71.70 -6.01 -19.84
N PHE A 299 -71.57 -5.43 -21.03
CA PHE A 299 -70.67 -4.31 -21.32
C PHE A 299 -71.35 -2.95 -21.21
N ARG A 300 -72.68 -2.87 -21.19
CA ARG A 300 -73.44 -1.61 -21.18
C ARG A 300 -73.44 -0.95 -19.80
N PHE A 301 -73.39 0.38 -19.75
CA PHE A 301 -73.54 1.17 -18.52
C PHE A 301 -74.95 1.77 -18.40
N GLU A 302 -75.36 2.14 -17.18
CA GLU A 302 -76.64 2.80 -16.91
C GLU A 302 -76.51 4.32 -16.95
N LEU A 303 -77.60 5.05 -17.21
CA LEU A 303 -77.60 6.53 -17.17
C LEU A 303 -76.99 7.08 -15.87
N ILE A 304 -77.24 6.40 -14.75
CA ILE A 304 -76.75 6.74 -13.41
C ILE A 304 -75.22 6.57 -13.28
N ASP A 305 -74.62 5.58 -13.96
CA ASP A 305 -73.18 5.30 -13.91
C ASP A 305 -72.36 6.51 -14.39
N LEU A 306 -72.83 7.16 -15.47
CA LEU A 306 -72.20 8.32 -16.08
C LEU A 306 -72.74 9.65 -15.52
N TYR A 307 -74.06 9.87 -15.54
CA TYR A 307 -74.66 11.16 -15.20
C TYR A 307 -74.43 11.54 -13.73
N GLU A 308 -74.61 10.60 -12.80
CA GLU A 308 -74.37 10.78 -11.35
C GLU A 308 -72.95 10.39 -10.91
N LYS A 309 -72.04 10.16 -11.87
CA LYS A 309 -70.64 9.78 -11.64
C LYS A 309 -70.48 8.56 -10.71
N LYS A 310 -71.38 7.57 -10.83
CA LYS A 310 -71.40 6.38 -9.94
C LYS A 310 -70.44 5.27 -10.37
N ASN A 311 -70.24 5.06 -11.67
CA ASN A 311 -69.43 3.97 -12.18
C ASN A 311 -68.84 4.29 -13.57
N ILE A 312 -67.97 5.31 -13.62
CA ILE A 312 -67.21 5.62 -14.84
C ILE A 312 -66.33 4.45 -15.32
N PRO A 313 -65.71 3.61 -14.47
CA PRO A 313 -64.96 2.45 -14.96
C PRO A 313 -65.77 1.53 -15.89
N LYS A 314 -67.08 1.35 -15.63
CA LYS A 314 -67.99 0.62 -16.52
C LYS A 314 -68.26 1.37 -17.84
N VAL A 315 -68.29 2.71 -17.82
CA VAL A 315 -68.39 3.55 -19.04
C VAL A 315 -67.15 3.40 -19.92
N ILE A 316 -65.95 3.47 -19.35
CA ILE A 316 -64.68 3.28 -20.08
C ILE A 316 -64.60 1.84 -20.63
N HIS A 317 -64.99 0.84 -19.84
CA HIS A 317 -65.08 -0.56 -20.29
C HIS A 317 -66.11 -0.76 -21.42
N CYS A 318 -67.24 -0.04 -21.40
CA CYS A 318 -68.21 -0.03 -22.49
C CYS A 318 -67.63 0.55 -23.79
N ILE A 319 -66.86 1.65 -23.69
CA ILE A 319 -66.16 2.27 -24.83
C ILE A 319 -65.11 1.32 -25.41
N HIS A 320 -64.34 0.65 -24.56
CA HIS A 320 -63.36 -0.36 -24.95
C HIS A 320 -63.99 -1.59 -25.63
N ALA A 321 -65.14 -2.04 -25.14
CA ALA A 321 -65.87 -3.15 -25.73
C ALA A 321 -66.50 -2.76 -27.09
N LEU A 322 -67.01 -1.54 -27.19
CA LEU A 322 -67.54 -0.95 -28.43
C LEU A 322 -66.45 -0.79 -29.49
N SER A 323 -65.25 -0.30 -29.14
CA SER A 323 -64.17 -0.09 -30.11
C SER A 323 -63.71 -1.41 -30.74
N TRP A 324 -63.63 -2.48 -29.96
CA TRP A 324 -63.34 -3.82 -30.47
C TRP A 324 -64.48 -4.37 -31.35
N LEU A 325 -65.74 -4.16 -30.98
CA LEU A 325 -66.90 -4.65 -31.74
C LEU A 325 -67.05 -3.92 -33.08
N LEU A 326 -66.83 -2.60 -33.13
CA LEU A 326 -66.80 -1.81 -34.37
C LEU A 326 -65.68 -2.25 -35.31
N PHE A 327 -64.50 -2.59 -34.78
CA PHE A 327 -63.39 -3.17 -35.54
C PHE A 327 -63.76 -4.55 -36.09
N LYS A 328 -64.32 -5.46 -35.27
CA LYS A 328 -64.77 -6.80 -35.72
C LYS A 328 -65.86 -6.72 -36.80
N ASN A 329 -66.75 -5.75 -36.72
CA ASN A 329 -67.82 -5.54 -37.69
C ASN A 329 -67.36 -4.80 -38.96
N GLY A 330 -66.07 -4.45 -39.08
CA GLY A 330 -65.53 -3.73 -40.24
C GLY A 330 -66.07 -2.30 -40.41
N MET A 331 -66.54 -1.68 -39.31
CA MET A 331 -67.05 -0.30 -39.32
C MET A 331 -65.96 0.74 -39.04
N LEU A 332 -64.79 0.30 -38.55
CA LEU A 332 -63.59 1.10 -38.36
C LEU A 332 -62.36 0.27 -38.74
N ASP A 333 -61.50 0.80 -39.60
CA ASP A 333 -60.31 0.09 -40.10
C ASP A 333 -59.17 -0.02 -39.07
N PHE A 334 -59.27 0.69 -37.96
CA PHE A 334 -58.23 0.83 -36.94
C PHE A 334 -58.64 0.26 -35.58
N ARG A 335 -57.65 -0.19 -34.83
CA ARG A 335 -57.81 -0.79 -33.49
C ARG A 335 -57.26 0.15 -32.44
N MET A 336 -58.06 0.42 -31.40
CA MET A 336 -57.65 1.14 -30.19
C MET A 336 -56.32 0.61 -29.63
N GLY A 337 -55.37 1.51 -29.40
CA GLY A 337 -54.01 1.19 -28.97
C GLY A 337 -53.92 0.66 -27.53
N ASN A 338 -52.70 0.27 -27.13
CA ASN A 338 -52.35 -0.07 -25.75
C ASN A 338 -51.26 0.89 -25.26
N LEU A 339 -51.61 1.78 -24.35
CA LEU A 339 -50.79 2.87 -23.82
C LEU A 339 -50.26 2.55 -22.41
N VAL A 340 -50.60 1.38 -21.86
CA VAL A 340 -50.11 0.93 -20.53
C VAL A 340 -48.58 0.83 -20.54
N GLY A 341 -47.92 1.72 -19.80
CA GLY A 341 -46.45 1.80 -19.76
C GLY A 341 -45.84 2.76 -20.79
N GLN A 342 -46.64 3.47 -21.59
CA GLN A 342 -46.17 4.53 -22.50
C GLN A 342 -46.43 5.93 -21.95
N LEU A 343 -47.54 6.12 -21.22
CA LEU A 343 -47.89 7.38 -20.58
C LEU A 343 -47.28 7.50 -19.18
N GLU A 344 -46.75 8.67 -18.84
CA GLU A 344 -46.35 9.05 -17.48
C GLU A 344 -47.37 10.04 -16.89
N PHE A 345 -47.72 9.87 -15.62
CA PHE A 345 -48.70 10.69 -14.90
C PHE A 345 -48.10 11.27 -13.62
N GLU A 346 -48.51 12.48 -13.25
CA GLU A 346 -48.00 13.12 -12.05
C GLU A 346 -48.50 12.42 -10.77
N HIS A 347 -47.66 12.36 -9.74
CA HIS A 347 -47.98 11.63 -8.50
C HIS A 347 -49.27 12.14 -7.84
N HIS A 348 -49.52 13.45 -7.96
CA HIS A 348 -50.70 14.11 -7.43
C HIS A 348 -51.99 13.87 -8.26
N GLU A 349 -51.89 13.25 -9.44
CA GLU A 349 -53.00 12.82 -10.30
C GLU A 349 -53.37 11.36 -10.01
N LEU A 350 -52.35 10.51 -9.83
CA LEU A 350 -52.49 9.15 -9.31
C LEU A 350 -53.14 9.12 -7.92
N GLU A 351 -52.76 10.06 -7.04
CA GLU A 351 -53.38 10.18 -5.71
C GLU A 351 -54.86 10.64 -5.78
N LYS A 352 -55.22 11.52 -6.72
CA LYS A 352 -56.61 11.95 -6.95
C LYS A 352 -57.48 10.83 -7.50
N THR A 353 -56.97 10.09 -8.48
CA THR A 353 -57.71 9.00 -9.14
C THR A 353 -57.89 7.80 -8.23
N GLN A 354 -56.86 7.41 -7.45
CA GLN A 354 -57.04 6.40 -6.41
C GLN A 354 -58.11 6.81 -5.39
N LYS A 355 -58.05 8.04 -4.85
CA LYS A 355 -59.08 8.57 -3.94
C LYS A 355 -60.48 8.66 -4.57
N GLY A 356 -60.56 8.83 -5.90
CA GLY A 356 -61.80 8.78 -6.66
C GLY A 356 -62.38 7.36 -6.70
N LEU A 357 -61.56 6.38 -7.06
CA LEU A 357 -61.92 4.95 -7.11
C LEU A 357 -62.31 4.41 -5.72
N ASP A 358 -61.51 4.70 -4.70
CA ASP A 358 -61.76 4.34 -3.29
C ASP A 358 -63.10 4.91 -2.79
N LYS A 359 -63.43 6.16 -3.19
CA LYS A 359 -64.68 6.84 -2.82
C LYS A 359 -65.90 6.30 -3.60
N ALA A 360 -65.70 5.83 -4.82
CA ALA A 360 -66.73 5.15 -5.59
C ALA A 360 -67.02 3.74 -5.05
N GLY A 361 -66.01 3.06 -4.50
CA GLY A 361 -66.13 1.70 -3.96
C GLY A 361 -66.36 0.62 -5.04
N VAL A 362 -66.07 0.95 -6.30
CA VAL A 362 -66.36 0.10 -7.48
C VAL A 362 -65.20 -0.84 -7.77
N SER A 363 -65.50 -2.12 -8.00
CA SER A 363 -64.55 -3.09 -8.53
C SER A 363 -64.21 -2.78 -9.99
N MET A 364 -62.92 -2.61 -10.29
CA MET A 364 -62.40 -2.36 -11.63
C MET A 364 -62.78 -3.49 -12.63
N PRO A 365 -63.35 -3.16 -13.81
CA PRO A 365 -63.59 -4.14 -14.88
C PRO A 365 -62.31 -4.77 -15.44
N SER A 366 -62.43 -5.95 -16.07
CA SER A 366 -61.30 -6.65 -16.69
C SER A 366 -61.08 -6.19 -18.14
N PHE A 367 -60.33 -5.10 -18.31
CA PHE A 367 -59.87 -4.63 -19.62
C PHE A 367 -58.96 -5.66 -20.33
N ALA A 368 -58.25 -6.50 -19.58
CA ALA A 368 -57.52 -7.62 -20.15
C ALA A 368 -58.47 -8.72 -20.65
N GLY A 369 -58.33 -9.13 -21.91
CA GLY A 369 -58.99 -10.31 -22.48
C GLY A 369 -60.35 -10.08 -23.14
N MET A 370 -60.83 -8.84 -23.30
CA MET A 370 -62.17 -8.56 -23.87
C MET A 370 -62.41 -9.25 -25.23
N ALA A 371 -61.40 -9.34 -26.10
CA ALA A 371 -61.50 -10.03 -27.39
C ALA A 371 -61.94 -11.50 -27.30
N ALA A 372 -61.65 -12.20 -26.19
CA ALA A 372 -62.08 -13.59 -25.97
C ALA A 372 -63.58 -13.71 -25.62
N ASN A 373 -64.18 -12.67 -25.03
CA ASN A 373 -65.57 -12.68 -24.57
C ASN A 373 -66.60 -12.52 -25.71
N PHE A 374 -66.16 -12.07 -26.89
CA PHE A 374 -67.01 -11.79 -28.06
C PHE A 374 -66.87 -12.85 -29.18
N GLY A 375 -66.31 -14.02 -28.86
CA GLY A 375 -66.01 -15.07 -29.81
C GLY A 375 -64.74 -14.80 -30.61
N ALA A 376 -63.84 -15.79 -30.63
CA ALA A 376 -62.52 -15.73 -31.22
C ALA A 376 -62.53 -15.29 -32.70
N GLU A 377 -61.37 -14.79 -33.14
CA GLU A 377 -61.06 -14.61 -34.56
C GLU A 377 -61.14 -15.98 -35.26
N PRO A 378 -61.67 -16.06 -36.50
CA PRO A 378 -61.50 -17.26 -37.31
C PRO A 378 -60.01 -17.38 -37.67
N GLU A 379 -59.38 -18.47 -37.25
CA GLU A 379 -58.03 -18.82 -37.71
C GLU A 379 -58.04 -18.97 -39.24
N PRO A 380 -57.01 -18.49 -39.95
CA PRO A 380 -56.89 -18.69 -41.40
C PRO A 380 -56.78 -20.18 -41.76
N GLU A 381 -56.99 -20.49 -43.04
CA GLU A 381 -57.17 -21.86 -43.54
C GLU A 381 -56.04 -22.82 -43.11
N PRO A 382 -56.35 -24.09 -42.78
CA PRO A 382 -55.37 -25.03 -42.24
C PRO A 382 -54.32 -25.41 -43.29
N GLU A 383 -53.08 -25.00 -43.03
CA GLU A 383 -51.89 -25.54 -43.67
C GLU A 383 -51.81 -27.07 -43.47
N PRO A 384 -51.18 -27.82 -44.39
CA PRO A 384 -51.23 -29.28 -44.39
C PRO A 384 -50.63 -29.89 -43.12
N VAL A 385 -51.24 -31.01 -42.68
CA VAL A 385 -50.80 -31.76 -41.50
C VAL A 385 -49.41 -32.36 -41.74
N GLU A 386 -48.39 -31.70 -41.20
CA GLU A 386 -47.02 -32.20 -41.12
C GLU A 386 -46.94 -33.54 -40.40
N SER A 387 -45.97 -34.36 -40.80
CA SER A 387 -45.49 -35.50 -40.02
C SER A 387 -45.00 -35.03 -38.65
N GLU A 388 -45.08 -35.90 -37.64
CA GLU A 388 -44.50 -35.61 -36.32
C GLU A 388 -42.98 -35.38 -36.41
N GLU A 389 -42.31 -35.98 -37.41
CA GLU A 389 -40.89 -35.76 -37.71
C GLU A 389 -40.64 -34.36 -38.30
N GLU A 390 -41.47 -33.92 -39.26
CA GLU A 390 -41.38 -32.58 -39.87
C GLU A 390 -41.68 -31.48 -38.85
N ARG A 391 -42.68 -31.69 -37.98
CA ARG A 391 -43.00 -30.78 -36.87
C ARG A 391 -41.82 -30.65 -35.91
N ILE A 392 -41.15 -31.76 -35.58
CA ILE A 392 -39.95 -31.76 -34.72
C ILE A 392 -38.79 -31.01 -35.39
N ASP A 393 -38.53 -31.23 -36.68
CA ASP A 393 -37.46 -30.51 -37.39
C ASP A 393 -37.75 -29.01 -37.50
N ARG A 394 -39.02 -28.59 -37.69
CA ARG A 394 -39.40 -27.16 -37.63
C ARG A 394 -39.26 -26.59 -36.22
N GLU A 395 -39.81 -27.25 -35.19
CA GLU A 395 -39.66 -26.86 -33.78
C GLU A 395 -38.16 -26.74 -33.39
N LEU A 396 -37.31 -27.63 -33.90
CA LEU A 396 -35.87 -27.62 -33.68
C LEU A 396 -35.18 -26.43 -34.39
N HIS A 397 -35.54 -26.15 -35.65
CA HIS A 397 -34.93 -25.08 -36.44
C HIS A 397 -35.35 -23.68 -35.94
N GLU A 398 -36.62 -23.51 -35.55
CA GLU A 398 -37.12 -22.30 -34.86
C GLU A 398 -36.33 -22.02 -33.57
N ASN A 399 -35.98 -23.06 -32.81
CA ASN A 399 -35.23 -22.96 -31.57
C ASN A 399 -33.70 -23.04 -31.75
N GLU A 400 -33.19 -23.27 -32.97
CA GLU A 400 -31.76 -23.55 -33.21
C GLU A 400 -30.89 -22.38 -32.76
N GLY A 401 -31.28 -21.15 -33.09
CA GLY A 401 -30.59 -19.93 -32.64
C GLY A 401 -30.55 -19.82 -31.11
N ALA A 402 -31.66 -20.11 -30.42
CA ALA A 402 -31.73 -20.09 -28.96
C ALA A 402 -30.88 -21.20 -28.31
N ILE A 403 -30.81 -22.38 -28.94
CA ILE A 403 -29.96 -23.50 -28.53
C ILE A 403 -28.48 -23.15 -28.71
N VAL A 404 -28.09 -22.57 -29.85
CA VAL A 404 -26.71 -22.12 -30.12
C VAL A 404 -26.29 -21.02 -29.14
N ASP A 405 -27.15 -20.02 -28.89
CA ASP A 405 -26.89 -18.97 -27.90
C ASP A 405 -26.74 -19.54 -26.48
N PHE A 406 -27.60 -20.49 -26.09
CA PHE A 406 -27.51 -21.14 -24.77
C PHE A 406 -26.22 -21.96 -24.63
N GLN A 407 -25.83 -22.69 -25.68
CA GLN A 407 -24.55 -23.41 -25.72
C GLN A 407 -23.36 -22.44 -25.64
N ALA A 408 -23.36 -21.35 -26.41
CA ALA A 408 -22.32 -20.32 -26.37
C ALA A 408 -22.22 -19.65 -24.99
N GLN A 409 -23.35 -19.36 -24.35
CA GLN A 409 -23.41 -18.82 -22.99
C GLN A 409 -22.84 -19.81 -21.95
N ILE A 410 -23.17 -21.10 -22.03
CA ILE A 410 -22.63 -22.16 -21.16
C ILE A 410 -21.12 -22.34 -21.38
N GLN A 411 -20.67 -22.43 -22.63
CA GLN A 411 -19.25 -22.54 -22.97
C GLN A 411 -18.47 -21.33 -22.44
N GLY A 412 -18.97 -20.11 -22.68
CA GLY A 412 -18.41 -18.89 -22.15
C GLY A 412 -18.38 -18.84 -20.62
N ALA A 413 -19.43 -19.31 -19.95
CA ALA A 413 -19.48 -19.41 -18.49
C ALA A 413 -18.45 -20.42 -17.95
N MET A 414 -18.32 -21.59 -18.58
CA MET A 414 -17.34 -22.62 -18.20
C MET A 414 -15.90 -22.14 -18.43
N VAL A 415 -15.63 -21.39 -19.51
CA VAL A 415 -14.32 -20.77 -19.75
C VAL A 415 -14.02 -19.69 -18.71
N ARG A 416 -15.01 -18.85 -18.34
CA ARG A 416 -14.86 -17.85 -17.27
C ARG A 416 -14.58 -18.50 -15.90
N LEU A 417 -15.25 -19.62 -15.58
CA LEU A 417 -14.99 -20.40 -14.36
C LEU A 417 -13.58 -21.01 -14.36
N LYS A 418 -13.16 -21.64 -15.47
CA LYS A 418 -11.79 -22.18 -15.63
C LYS A 418 -10.72 -21.09 -15.47
N LEU A 419 -10.94 -19.91 -16.05
CA LEU A 419 -10.04 -18.76 -15.92
C LEU A 419 -10.02 -18.21 -14.47
N GLY A 420 -11.16 -18.19 -13.79
CA GLY A 420 -11.26 -17.81 -12.38
C GLY A 420 -10.48 -18.75 -11.46
N ASN A 421 -10.57 -20.06 -11.69
CA ASN A 421 -9.78 -21.05 -10.95
C ASN A 421 -8.27 -20.86 -11.17
N VAL A 422 -7.83 -20.71 -12.43
CA VAL A 422 -6.41 -20.45 -12.75
C VAL A 422 -5.93 -19.13 -12.14
N MET A 423 -6.78 -18.10 -12.04
CA MET A 423 -6.43 -16.85 -11.36
C MET A 423 -6.28 -17.04 -9.85
N ASN A 424 -7.16 -17.80 -9.21
CA ASN A 424 -7.04 -18.16 -7.78
C ASN A 424 -5.77 -18.97 -7.51
N ASP A 425 -5.46 -19.97 -8.34
CA ASP A 425 -4.21 -20.76 -8.23
C ASP A 425 -2.98 -19.83 -8.29
N LEU A 426 -2.97 -18.86 -9.22
CA LEU A 426 -1.89 -17.89 -9.37
C LEU A 426 -1.80 -16.91 -8.18
N TRP A 427 -2.92 -16.50 -7.59
CA TRP A 427 -2.95 -15.70 -6.36
C TRP A 427 -2.44 -16.48 -5.13
N ASP A 428 -2.76 -17.77 -5.01
CA ASP A 428 -2.22 -18.63 -3.95
C ASP A 428 -0.69 -18.83 -4.08
N PHE A 429 -0.13 -18.71 -5.28
CA PHE A 429 1.32 -18.66 -5.51
C PHE A 429 1.96 -17.28 -5.29
N GLU A 430 1.19 -16.18 -5.29
CA GLU A 430 1.74 -14.81 -5.17
C GLU A 430 2.59 -14.60 -3.89
N PRO A 431 2.17 -15.02 -2.68
CA PRO A 431 3.00 -14.88 -1.47
C PRO A 431 4.34 -15.61 -1.56
N ARG A 432 4.38 -16.78 -2.20
CA ARG A 432 5.62 -17.55 -2.41
C ARG A 432 6.55 -16.85 -3.42
N LEU A 433 5.97 -16.24 -4.44
CA LEU A 433 6.71 -15.51 -5.47
C LEU A 433 7.26 -14.18 -4.93
N ILE A 434 6.51 -13.48 -4.09
CA ILE A 434 6.98 -12.31 -3.32
C ILE A 434 8.11 -12.73 -2.36
N GLU A 435 7.96 -13.85 -1.63
CA GLU A 435 9.02 -14.34 -0.75
C GLU A 435 10.30 -14.64 -1.54
N LEU A 436 10.21 -15.39 -2.64
CA LEU A 436 11.34 -15.71 -3.52
C LEU A 436 12.02 -14.43 -4.06
N GLN A 437 11.24 -13.45 -4.54
CA GLN A 437 11.79 -12.16 -4.96
C GLN A 437 12.49 -11.41 -3.83
N SER A 438 11.96 -11.44 -2.60
CA SER A 438 12.58 -10.78 -1.44
C SER A 438 13.89 -11.44 -1.03
N ARG A 439 13.94 -12.78 -1.06
CA ARG A 439 15.14 -13.59 -0.81
C ARG A 439 16.22 -13.31 -1.86
N LEU A 440 15.86 -13.33 -3.16
CA LEU A 440 16.79 -13.06 -4.27
C LEU A 440 17.34 -11.62 -4.23
N ARG A 441 16.49 -10.60 -4.08
CA ARG A 441 16.92 -9.20 -3.91
C ARG A 441 17.82 -9.03 -2.69
N GLY A 442 17.46 -9.67 -1.58
CA GLY A 442 18.20 -9.64 -0.33
C GLY A 442 19.58 -10.32 -0.42
N ASP A 443 19.72 -11.40 -1.17
CA ASP A 443 21.02 -12.06 -1.36
C ASP A 443 21.92 -11.30 -2.34
N TRP A 444 21.38 -10.82 -3.47
CA TRP A 444 22.14 -10.01 -4.44
C TRP A 444 22.71 -8.74 -3.79
N ALA A 445 21.94 -8.10 -2.91
CA ALA A 445 22.41 -6.98 -2.08
C ALA A 445 23.57 -7.39 -1.15
N ARG A 446 23.50 -8.57 -0.50
CA ARG A 446 24.60 -9.11 0.34
C ARG A 446 25.85 -9.38 -0.50
N GLN A 447 25.73 -10.02 -1.65
CA GLN A 447 26.86 -10.31 -2.56
C GLN A 447 27.59 -9.02 -2.97
N ILE A 448 26.83 -7.98 -3.38
CA ILE A 448 27.39 -6.67 -3.74
C ILE A 448 28.06 -5.98 -2.54
N SER A 449 27.46 -6.05 -1.35
CA SER A 449 28.06 -5.50 -0.12
C SER A 449 29.32 -6.25 0.31
N GLN A 450 29.32 -7.59 0.22
CA GLN A 450 30.45 -8.45 0.56
C GLN A 450 31.64 -8.17 -0.35
N TYR A 451 31.42 -8.14 -1.68
CA TYR A 451 32.46 -7.77 -2.65
C TYR A 451 33.07 -6.39 -2.37
N ARG A 452 32.25 -5.39 -2.01
CA ARG A 452 32.74 -4.05 -1.61
C ARG A 452 33.56 -4.08 -0.32
N LEU A 453 33.17 -4.88 0.67
CA LEU A 453 33.90 -5.05 1.93
C LEU A 453 35.24 -5.77 1.73
N ASP A 454 35.27 -6.83 0.92
CA ASP A 454 36.49 -7.59 0.67
C ASP A 454 37.47 -6.83 -0.24
N MET A 455 36.97 -6.08 -1.24
CA MET A 455 37.79 -5.14 -2.01
C MET A 455 38.40 -4.04 -1.10
N ARG A 456 37.65 -3.55 -0.10
CA ARG A 456 38.16 -2.60 0.89
C ARG A 456 39.19 -3.25 1.83
N ARG A 457 38.99 -4.50 2.26
CA ARG A 457 39.95 -5.26 3.06
C ARG A 457 41.26 -5.47 2.31
N PHE A 458 41.19 -5.93 1.06
CA PHE A 458 42.34 -6.07 0.16
C PHE A 458 43.11 -4.74 0.00
N ALA A 459 42.40 -3.65 -0.29
CA ALA A 459 43.04 -2.33 -0.43
C ALA A 459 43.75 -1.86 0.86
N ILE A 460 43.14 -2.10 2.04
CA ILE A 460 43.76 -1.77 3.34
C ILE A 460 44.98 -2.66 3.61
N GLN A 461 44.90 -3.96 3.34
CA GLN A 461 46.03 -4.89 3.49
C GLN A 461 47.20 -4.50 2.56
N LEU A 462 46.92 -4.24 1.29
CA LEU A 462 47.93 -3.79 0.32
C LEU A 462 48.58 -2.47 0.77
N GLN A 463 47.79 -1.49 1.19
CA GLN A 463 48.31 -0.22 1.73
C GLN A 463 49.17 -0.42 2.99
N ALA A 464 48.79 -1.33 3.89
CA ALA A 464 49.56 -1.64 5.09
C ALA A 464 50.89 -2.34 4.74
N VAL A 465 50.88 -3.29 3.81
CA VAL A 465 52.09 -3.97 3.31
C VAL A 465 53.04 -2.97 2.64
N SER A 466 52.53 -2.12 1.72
CA SER A 466 53.35 -1.12 1.02
C SER A 466 53.92 -0.05 1.95
N ARG A 467 53.12 0.47 2.91
CA ARG A 467 53.62 1.39 3.95
C ARG A 467 54.70 0.73 4.82
N GLY A 468 54.47 -0.51 5.25
CA GLY A 468 55.44 -1.28 6.01
C GLY A 468 56.72 -1.58 5.24
N PHE A 469 56.64 -1.79 3.92
CA PHE A 469 57.80 -1.95 3.04
C PHE A 469 58.62 -0.66 2.96
N ILE A 470 57.99 0.48 2.66
CA ILE A 470 58.65 1.80 2.56
C ILE A 470 59.35 2.16 3.88
N VAL A 471 58.69 1.97 5.02
CA VAL A 471 59.29 2.22 6.35
C VAL A 471 60.51 1.32 6.58
N ARG A 472 60.41 0.01 6.32
CA ARG A 472 61.56 -0.92 6.47
C ARG A 472 62.72 -0.55 5.57
N GLN A 473 62.47 -0.17 4.31
CA GLN A 473 63.52 0.23 3.37
C GLN A 473 64.21 1.53 3.81
N ARG A 474 63.45 2.51 4.33
CA ARG A 474 64.03 3.72 4.93
C ARG A 474 64.83 3.41 6.21
N GLN A 475 64.31 2.58 7.10
CA GLN A 475 65.00 2.17 8.34
C GLN A 475 66.33 1.45 8.01
N GLN A 476 66.35 0.63 6.96
CA GLN A 476 67.55 -0.03 6.46
C GLN A 476 68.56 0.99 5.89
N GLY A 477 68.12 1.94 5.07
CA GLY A 477 68.97 3.01 4.55
C GLY A 477 69.54 3.91 5.65
N GLU A 478 68.73 4.34 6.62
CA GLU A 478 69.20 5.09 7.79
C GLU A 478 70.18 4.25 8.64
N SER A 479 69.98 2.94 8.76
CA SER A 479 70.94 2.06 9.45
C SER A 479 72.27 1.94 8.71
N GLN A 480 72.26 1.87 7.37
CA GLN A 480 73.48 1.85 6.56
C GLN A 480 74.23 3.19 6.64
N TRP A 481 73.51 4.31 6.59
CA TRP A 481 74.10 5.64 6.77
C TRP A 481 74.70 5.84 8.16
N ARG A 482 74.02 5.41 9.23
CA ARG A 482 74.59 5.48 10.60
C ARG A 482 75.88 4.65 10.72
N LYS A 483 75.94 3.47 10.07
CA LYS A 483 77.16 2.65 10.00
C LYS A 483 78.29 3.29 9.18
N SER A 484 77.99 4.01 8.10
CA SER A 484 79.04 4.71 7.35
C SER A 484 79.59 5.93 8.09
N GLN A 485 78.76 6.63 8.87
CA GLN A 485 79.20 7.75 9.73
C GLN A 485 79.94 7.32 11.00
N GLU A 486 79.89 6.04 11.39
CA GLU A 486 80.52 5.53 12.62
C GLU A 486 82.02 5.85 12.69
N LYS A 487 82.75 5.66 11.58
CA LYS A 487 84.18 6.01 11.49
C LYS A 487 84.43 7.52 11.66
N ASN A 488 83.59 8.36 11.06
CA ASN A 488 83.70 9.82 11.12
C ASN A 488 83.42 10.34 12.54
N VAL A 489 82.42 9.77 13.22
CA VAL A 489 82.08 10.09 14.61
C VAL A 489 83.21 9.65 15.56
N LEU A 490 83.80 8.47 15.36
CA LEU A 490 84.96 8.01 16.14
C LEU A 490 86.19 8.90 15.94
N GLN A 491 86.48 9.33 14.70
CA GLN A 491 87.53 10.30 14.40
C GLN A 491 87.29 11.63 15.12
N LEU A 492 86.07 12.18 15.04
CA LEU A 492 85.71 13.42 15.73
C LEU A 492 85.82 13.30 17.27
N GLN A 493 85.34 12.20 17.85
CA GLN A 493 85.48 11.93 19.29
C GLN A 493 86.96 11.84 19.70
N ASN A 494 87.81 11.20 18.91
CA ASN A 494 89.24 11.11 19.19
C ASN A 494 89.94 12.48 19.06
N LEU A 495 89.56 13.32 18.09
CA LEU A 495 90.05 14.68 17.96
C LEU A 495 89.65 15.57 19.16
N ILE A 496 88.42 15.44 19.67
CA ILE A 496 87.92 16.17 20.85
C ILE A 496 88.60 15.68 22.13
N ARG A 497 88.80 14.36 22.30
CA ARG A 497 89.59 13.80 23.41
C ARG A 497 91.02 14.35 23.39
N ALA A 498 91.67 14.36 22.22
CA ALA A 498 93.01 14.87 22.05
C ALA A 498 93.11 16.40 22.25
N SER A 499 92.11 17.20 21.85
CA SER A 499 92.12 18.65 22.10
C SER A 499 91.93 18.97 23.59
N LYS A 500 91.05 18.23 24.30
CA LYS A 500 90.91 18.35 25.76
C LYS A 500 92.24 18.05 26.48
N VAL A 501 92.87 16.90 26.20
CA VAL A 501 94.13 16.51 26.85
C VAL A 501 95.23 17.54 26.57
N ARG A 502 95.35 18.05 25.34
CA ARG A 502 96.31 19.12 25.01
C ARG A 502 96.04 20.43 25.75
N ALA A 503 94.78 20.81 25.97
CA ALA A 503 94.45 21.98 26.77
C ALA A 503 94.84 21.77 28.25
N GLU A 504 94.61 20.58 28.80
CA GLU A 504 94.99 20.21 30.17
C GLU A 504 96.52 20.19 30.36
N THR A 505 97.29 19.66 29.39
CA THR A 505 98.77 19.71 29.45
C THR A 505 99.32 21.12 29.32
N ASN A 506 98.74 21.97 28.45
CA ASN A 506 99.19 23.36 28.30
C ASN A 506 98.89 24.19 29.56
N MET A 507 97.75 23.93 30.23
CA MET A 507 97.42 24.50 31.55
C MET A 507 98.40 24.05 32.64
N LEU A 508 98.91 22.82 32.58
CA LEU A 508 99.92 22.33 33.51
C LEU A 508 101.29 22.97 33.25
N GLN A 509 101.75 23.00 31.99
CA GLN A 509 103.02 23.61 31.59
C GLN A 509 103.06 25.11 31.94
N THR A 510 102.02 25.88 31.63
CA THR A 510 101.96 27.31 31.95
C THR A 510 101.92 27.60 33.45
N ARG A 511 101.42 26.66 34.28
CA ARG A 511 101.55 26.74 35.74
C ARG A 511 103.00 26.50 36.18
N ILE A 512 103.66 25.46 35.65
CA ILE A 512 105.07 25.14 35.97
C ILE A 512 106.00 26.33 35.63
N HIS A 513 105.81 26.97 34.46
CA HIS A 513 106.62 28.13 34.05
C HIS A 513 106.40 29.38 34.93
N ARG A 514 105.24 29.51 35.61
CA ARG A 514 105.05 30.59 36.60
C ARG A 514 105.86 30.34 37.87
N GLU A 515 105.76 29.15 38.43
CA GLU A 515 106.45 28.78 39.68
C GLU A 515 107.98 28.68 39.53
N GLU A 516 108.49 28.45 38.31
CA GLU A 516 109.92 28.49 37.99
C GLU A 516 110.58 29.81 38.44
N SER A 517 109.87 30.94 38.31
CA SER A 517 110.33 32.24 38.79
C SER A 517 110.46 32.29 40.33
N GLY A 518 109.51 31.69 41.06
CA GLY A 518 109.54 31.58 42.51
C GLY A 518 110.68 30.72 43.02
N ILE A 519 110.94 29.58 42.36
CA ILE A 519 112.07 28.69 42.68
C ILE A 519 113.41 29.42 42.53
N LYS A 520 113.59 30.22 41.46
CA LYS A 520 114.79 31.04 41.24
C LYS A 520 114.98 32.10 42.33
N HIS A 521 113.91 32.75 42.78
CA HIS A 521 113.97 33.69 43.91
C HIS A 521 114.30 33.00 45.25
N PHE A 522 113.75 31.80 45.49
CA PHE A 522 114.03 31.01 46.70
C PHE A 522 115.50 30.58 46.77
N GLN A 523 116.07 30.13 45.66
CA GLN A 523 117.51 29.83 45.55
C GLN A 523 118.39 31.06 45.79
N ALA A 524 117.99 32.24 45.28
CA ALA A 524 118.70 33.49 45.54
C ALA A 524 118.62 33.92 47.02
N ALA A 525 117.47 33.73 47.67
CA ALA A 525 117.28 34.04 49.09
C ALA A 525 118.19 33.20 50.00
N ILE A 526 118.34 31.90 49.72
CA ILE A 526 119.25 31.00 50.47
C ILE A 526 120.71 31.45 50.33
N ARG A 527 121.16 31.80 49.12
CA ARG A 527 122.51 32.37 48.90
C ARG A 527 122.71 33.66 49.69
N ALA A 528 121.72 34.55 49.66
CA ALA A 528 121.75 35.82 50.39
C ALA A 528 121.60 35.68 51.92
N ALA A 529 121.17 34.52 52.43
CA ALA A 529 121.18 34.20 53.85
C ALA A 529 122.55 33.69 54.30
N LEU A 530 123.16 32.78 53.53
CA LEU A 530 124.53 32.31 53.77
C LEU A 530 125.55 33.46 53.75
N GLN A 531 125.46 34.36 52.76
CA GLN A 531 126.31 35.55 52.67
C GLN A 531 126.16 36.47 53.90
N ARG A 532 124.95 36.60 54.46
CA ARG A 532 124.68 37.47 55.62
C ARG A 532 125.15 36.87 56.95
N LYS A 533 125.25 35.55 57.06
CA LYS A 533 125.89 34.92 58.23
C LYS A 533 127.38 35.30 58.30
N ALA A 534 128.13 35.09 57.21
CA ALA A 534 129.55 35.42 57.15
C ALA A 534 129.87 36.91 57.40
N LEU A 535 128.93 37.82 57.11
CA LEU A 535 129.05 39.25 57.41
C LEU A 535 128.72 39.61 58.87
N ALA A 536 127.89 38.83 59.55
CA ALA A 536 127.64 38.99 60.99
C ALA A 536 128.87 38.56 61.80
N ASP A 537 129.47 37.42 61.43
CA ASP A 537 130.65 36.84 62.08
C ASP A 537 131.90 37.77 62.01
N GLN A 538 131.91 38.78 61.11
CA GLN A 538 132.96 39.83 61.03
C GLN A 538 132.60 41.15 61.73
N TYR A 539 131.34 41.36 62.14
CA TYR A 539 130.90 42.66 62.69
C TYR A 539 131.10 42.78 64.22
N GLU A 540 131.15 41.66 64.95
CA GLU A 540 131.28 41.65 66.42
C GLU A 540 132.67 42.03 66.95
N GLN A 541 133.67 42.28 66.10
CA GLN A 541 135.06 42.54 66.53
C GLN A 541 135.52 44.01 66.46
N SER A 542 134.68 44.96 66.06
CA SER A 542 135.02 46.40 66.01
C SER A 542 134.22 47.24 67.01
N HIS A 543 134.66 47.08 68.25
CA HIS A 543 134.37 47.83 69.48
C HIS A 543 133.94 49.31 69.35
N HIS A 544 132.90 49.64 70.14
CA HIS A 544 132.45 50.95 70.62
C HIS A 544 133.45 52.14 70.58
N ALA A 545 133.05 53.23 69.91
CA ALA A 545 133.29 54.63 70.29
C ALA A 545 132.33 55.58 69.50
N GLU A 546 132.16 56.83 69.96
CA GLU A 546 131.47 57.96 69.28
C GLU A 546 129.92 58.05 69.30
N ASN A 547 129.34 57.84 70.49
CA ASN A 547 128.50 58.81 71.23
C ASN A 547 127.49 59.75 70.51
N GLU A 548 126.22 59.55 70.87
CA GLU A 548 125.31 60.57 71.46
C GLU A 548 124.80 61.79 70.64
N VAL A 549 125.28 62.08 69.43
CA VAL A 549 124.74 63.22 68.63
C VAL A 549 123.50 62.86 67.79
N THR A 550 123.24 61.56 67.55
CA THR A 550 122.18 61.09 66.63
C THR A 550 120.81 60.84 67.30
N SER A 551 120.79 60.55 68.61
CA SER A 551 119.57 60.19 69.35
C SER A 551 118.52 61.32 69.37
N LEU A 552 118.96 62.56 69.62
CA LEU A 552 118.10 63.74 69.66
C LEU A 552 117.46 64.05 68.30
N GLN A 553 118.21 63.86 67.20
CA GLN A 553 117.72 64.08 65.83
C GLN A 553 116.63 63.06 65.43
N ALA A 554 116.75 61.81 65.90
CA ALA A 554 115.75 60.77 65.63
C ALA A 554 114.40 61.07 66.32
N ALA A 555 114.43 61.55 67.57
CA ALA A 555 113.22 61.87 68.34
C ALA A 555 112.34 62.93 67.66
N ILE A 556 112.96 64.04 67.21
CA ILE A 556 112.26 65.18 66.58
C ILE A 556 111.67 64.78 65.21
N ARG A 557 112.43 64.06 64.37
CA ARG A 557 111.93 63.54 63.08
C ARG A 557 110.76 62.58 63.27
N GLY A 558 110.81 61.71 64.29
CA GLY A 558 109.71 60.81 64.64
C GLY A 558 108.43 61.54 65.09
N ALA A 559 108.54 62.66 65.79
CA ALA A 559 107.39 63.44 66.25
C ALA A 559 106.58 64.05 65.09
N MET A 560 107.26 64.69 64.11
CA MET A 560 106.57 65.28 62.95
C MET A 560 105.87 64.24 62.07
N GLN A 561 106.52 63.10 61.79
CA GLN A 561 105.94 62.07 60.93
C GLN A 561 104.69 61.42 61.58
N ARG A 562 104.70 61.21 62.89
CA ARG A 562 103.51 60.72 63.63
C ARG A 562 102.33 61.69 63.56
N LYS A 563 102.57 63.01 63.56
CA LYS A 563 101.50 64.02 63.38
C LYS A 563 100.89 63.96 61.97
N ARG A 564 101.71 63.80 60.92
CA ARG A 564 101.26 63.73 59.51
C ARG A 564 100.46 62.47 59.17
N ILE A 565 100.84 61.32 59.75
CA ILE A 565 100.08 60.06 59.60
C ILE A 565 98.73 60.13 60.35
N SER A 566 98.67 60.83 61.49
CA SER A 566 97.44 60.97 62.29
C SER A 566 96.35 61.78 61.57
N THR A 567 96.69 62.80 60.76
CA THR A 567 95.69 63.53 59.95
C THR A 567 95.18 62.67 58.80
N GLN A 568 96.07 62.07 58.01
CA GLN A 568 95.70 61.21 56.87
C GLN A 568 94.84 60.00 57.31
N SER A 569 95.12 59.40 58.47
CA SER A 569 94.30 58.30 59.02
C SER A 569 92.86 58.74 59.35
N LYS A 570 92.66 60.00 59.77
CA LYS A 570 91.32 60.55 60.06
C LYS A 570 90.53 60.85 58.77
N GLU A 571 91.20 61.27 57.72
CA GLU A 571 90.58 61.54 56.41
C GLU A 571 90.15 60.24 55.72
N VAL A 572 91.02 59.22 55.66
CA VAL A 572 90.68 57.89 55.10
C VAL A 572 89.52 57.24 55.85
N LYS A 573 89.46 57.38 57.19
CA LYS A 573 88.32 56.88 58.00
C LYS A 573 87.01 57.59 57.70
N LYS A 574 87.01 58.88 57.31
CA LYS A 574 85.79 59.60 56.87
C LYS A 574 85.30 59.13 55.49
N ALA A 575 86.19 58.76 54.57
CA ALA A 575 85.81 58.27 53.24
C ALA A 575 85.33 56.80 53.25
N ALA A 576 85.82 55.97 54.17
CA ALA A 576 85.58 54.54 54.20
C ALA A 576 84.11 54.13 54.42
N THR A 577 83.29 54.96 55.07
CA THR A 577 81.85 54.72 55.27
C THR A 577 81.07 54.92 53.98
N SER A 578 81.27 56.05 53.30
CA SER A 578 80.63 56.38 52.01
C SER A 578 81.01 55.39 50.90
N ALA A 579 82.25 54.90 50.88
CA ALA A 579 82.66 53.87 49.94
C ALA A 579 81.91 52.54 50.17
N LYS A 580 81.68 52.15 51.44
CA LYS A 580 80.95 50.92 51.79
C LYS A 580 79.46 51.01 51.47
N SER A 581 78.81 52.16 51.72
CA SER A 581 77.40 52.35 51.35
C SER A 581 77.20 52.32 49.83
N LEU A 582 78.06 52.98 49.06
CA LEU A 582 78.04 52.93 47.59
C LEU A 582 78.21 51.49 47.06
N GLN A 583 79.17 50.73 47.60
CA GLN A 583 79.36 49.32 47.24
C GLN A 583 78.14 48.44 47.58
N ALA A 584 77.46 48.71 48.70
CA ALA A 584 76.23 48.00 49.06
C ALA A 584 75.07 48.32 48.10
N VAL A 585 74.92 49.59 47.70
CA VAL A 585 73.91 50.02 46.71
C VAL A 585 74.17 49.37 45.35
N ILE A 586 75.40 49.42 44.83
CA ILE A 586 75.74 48.82 43.52
C ILE A 586 75.51 47.31 43.51
N ARG A 587 75.89 46.60 44.58
CA ARG A 587 75.61 45.15 44.72
C ARG A 587 74.11 44.86 44.82
N GLY A 588 73.36 45.66 45.57
CA GLY A 588 71.91 45.52 45.71
C GLY A 588 71.13 45.86 44.43
N GLU A 589 71.67 46.72 43.57
CA GLU A 589 71.10 47.02 42.25
C GLU A 589 71.38 45.90 41.25
N LEU A 590 72.64 45.44 41.14
CA LEU A 590 73.01 44.32 40.27
C LEU A 590 72.21 43.05 40.59
N ALA A 591 72.03 42.74 41.88
CA ALA A 591 71.20 41.60 42.31
C ALA A 591 69.70 41.78 41.95
N ARG A 592 69.16 43.01 42.05
CA ARG A 592 67.76 43.29 41.65
C ARG A 592 67.55 43.22 40.14
N GLN A 593 68.54 43.61 39.33
CA GLN A 593 68.50 43.44 37.88
C GLN A 593 68.57 41.97 37.45
N GLN A 594 69.38 41.14 38.11
CA GLN A 594 69.36 39.69 37.88
C GLN A 594 68.00 39.07 38.29
N LEU A 595 67.40 39.52 39.39
CA LEU A 595 66.08 39.06 39.83
C LEU A 595 64.94 39.49 38.88
N SER A 596 65.02 40.69 38.29
CA SER A 596 64.00 41.16 37.32
C SER A 596 64.13 40.44 35.97
N GLN A 597 65.35 40.22 35.49
CA GLN A 597 65.61 39.45 34.26
C GLN A 597 65.13 37.99 34.38
N THR A 598 65.45 37.31 35.48
CA THR A 598 64.99 35.93 35.74
C THR A 598 63.46 35.86 35.88
N ARG A 599 62.83 36.82 36.57
CA ARG A 599 61.36 36.93 36.67
C ARG A 599 60.69 37.16 35.31
N ALA A 600 61.25 38.03 34.46
CA ALA A 600 60.75 38.27 33.12
C ALA A 600 60.91 37.03 32.21
N SER A 601 62.00 36.28 32.33
CA SER A 601 62.19 35.02 31.60
C SER A 601 61.19 33.95 32.05
N LEU A 602 60.97 33.80 33.36
CA LEU A 602 59.96 32.89 33.90
C LEU A 602 58.55 33.24 33.42
N GLN A 603 58.20 34.54 33.37
CA GLN A 603 56.90 34.99 32.88
C GLN A 603 56.63 34.57 31.42
N ARG A 604 57.63 34.64 30.53
CA ARG A 604 57.49 34.18 29.13
C ARG A 604 57.10 32.69 29.04
N GLU A 605 57.66 31.85 29.90
CA GLU A 605 57.40 30.40 29.89
C GLU A 605 56.08 29.98 30.55
N THR A 606 55.44 30.85 31.36
CA THR A 606 54.16 30.52 32.02
C THR A 606 53.04 30.16 31.04
N ALA A 607 53.02 30.77 29.85
CA ALA A 607 52.04 30.48 28.81
C ALA A 607 52.21 29.05 28.25
N GLN A 608 53.45 28.61 28.03
CA GLN A 608 53.73 27.24 27.55
C GLN A 608 53.35 26.20 28.61
N ILE A 609 53.69 26.46 29.87
CA ILE A 609 53.42 25.56 31.00
C ILE A 609 51.90 25.42 31.24
N THR A 610 51.13 26.51 31.17
CA THR A 610 49.67 26.46 31.35
C THR A 610 48.96 25.75 30.18
N GLN A 611 49.42 25.93 28.94
CA GLN A 611 48.93 25.15 27.79
C GLN A 611 49.22 23.65 27.96
N LEU A 612 50.44 23.28 28.39
CA LEU A 612 50.81 21.89 28.67
C LEU A 612 49.92 21.28 29.78
N GLN A 613 49.70 22.00 30.87
CA GLN A 613 48.80 21.56 31.96
C GLN A 613 47.36 21.39 31.48
N ALA A 614 46.84 22.29 30.63
CA ALA A 614 45.52 22.17 30.04
C ALA A 614 45.41 20.94 29.13
N ALA A 615 46.42 20.70 28.28
CA ALA A 615 46.48 19.52 27.40
C ALA A 615 46.52 18.21 28.19
N VAL A 616 47.31 18.14 29.27
CA VAL A 616 47.38 16.95 30.17
C VAL A 616 46.05 16.71 30.89
N ARG A 617 45.38 17.77 31.38
CA ARG A 617 44.03 17.66 31.98
C ARG A 617 43.01 17.15 30.96
N ALA A 618 43.03 17.67 29.74
CA ALA A 618 42.15 17.25 28.64
C ALA A 618 42.41 15.80 28.21
N LEU A 619 43.67 15.35 28.15
CA LEU A 619 44.05 13.95 27.91
C LEU A 619 43.52 13.02 29.01
N LYS A 620 43.70 13.38 30.28
CA LYS A 620 43.15 12.59 31.41
C LYS A 620 41.63 12.46 31.30
N ALA A 621 40.92 13.55 31.03
CA ALA A 621 39.46 13.53 30.86
C ALA A 621 39.01 12.66 29.66
N ARG A 622 39.67 12.79 28.51
CA ARG A 622 39.39 11.98 27.30
C ARG A 622 39.63 10.49 27.55
N ASN A 623 40.71 10.13 28.25
CA ASN A 623 41.00 8.73 28.58
C ASN A 623 39.96 8.14 29.53
N SER A 624 39.55 8.87 30.57
CA SER A 624 38.45 8.44 31.47
C SER A 624 37.13 8.26 30.72
N HIS A 625 36.77 9.18 29.82
CA HIS A 625 35.55 9.09 29.03
C HIS A 625 35.59 7.91 28.03
N SER A 626 36.74 7.67 27.40
CA SER A 626 36.95 6.50 26.53
C SER A 626 36.81 5.17 27.28
N GLY A 627 37.37 5.07 28.49
CA GLY A 627 37.20 3.91 29.36
C GLY A 627 35.75 3.66 29.76
N LEU A 628 35.00 4.73 30.09
CA LEU A 628 33.57 4.62 30.42
C LEU A 628 32.72 4.20 29.22
N LEU A 629 32.99 4.73 28.02
CA LEU A 629 32.37 4.26 26.78
C LEU A 629 32.67 2.79 26.48
N GLN A 630 33.89 2.31 26.80
CA GLN A 630 34.26 0.91 26.63
C GLN A 630 33.60 -0.01 27.68
N ALA A 631 33.33 0.47 28.89
CA ALA A 631 32.55 -0.26 29.89
C ALA A 631 31.07 -0.36 29.49
N LEU A 632 30.49 0.73 28.96
CA LEU A 632 29.12 0.73 28.45
C LEU A 632 28.94 -0.15 27.22
N SER A 633 29.89 -0.18 26.28
CA SER A 633 29.78 -1.04 25.09
C SER A 633 29.89 -2.53 25.41
N ARG A 634 30.65 -2.91 26.45
CA ARG A 634 30.70 -4.29 26.98
C ARG A 634 29.36 -4.73 27.60
N THR A 635 28.67 -3.84 28.31
CA THR A 635 27.40 -4.17 28.99
C THR A 635 26.17 -4.06 28.08
N ALA A 636 26.21 -3.22 27.04
CA ALA A 636 25.12 -3.03 26.09
C ALA A 636 24.61 -4.33 25.45
N GLY A 637 25.51 -5.26 25.10
CA GLY A 637 25.13 -6.57 24.55
C GLY A 637 24.34 -7.44 25.53
N GLY A 638 24.73 -7.45 26.81
CA GLY A 638 24.00 -8.15 27.87
C GLY A 638 22.61 -7.56 28.12
N CYS A 639 22.51 -6.23 28.18
CA CYS A 639 21.24 -5.52 28.31
C CYS A 639 20.31 -5.79 27.12
N ALA A 640 20.83 -5.78 25.89
CA ALA A 640 20.05 -6.10 24.68
C ALA A 640 19.58 -7.57 24.68
N GLY A 641 20.42 -8.51 25.10
CA GLY A 641 20.04 -9.92 25.26
C GLY A 641 18.93 -10.11 26.30
N LEU A 642 19.04 -9.48 27.47
CA LEU A 642 18.02 -9.52 28.52
C LEU A 642 16.69 -8.90 28.07
N GLN A 643 16.73 -7.75 27.36
CA GLN A 643 15.54 -7.15 26.76
C GLN A 643 14.89 -8.07 25.70
N ALA A 644 15.68 -8.75 24.87
CA ALA A 644 15.18 -9.70 23.89
C ALA A 644 14.53 -10.94 24.55
N LEU A 645 15.12 -11.46 25.63
CA LEU A 645 14.55 -12.56 26.41
C LEU A 645 13.22 -12.18 27.05
N ILE A 646 13.13 -11.01 27.70
CA ILE A 646 11.89 -10.51 28.32
C ILE A 646 10.78 -10.30 27.28
N ARG A 647 11.10 -9.64 26.15
CA ARG A 647 10.15 -9.46 25.04
C ARG A 647 9.70 -10.80 24.45
N GLY A 648 10.62 -11.74 24.27
CA GLY A 648 10.33 -13.09 23.81
C GLY A 648 9.44 -13.89 24.77
N ALA A 649 9.66 -13.77 26.07
CA ALA A 649 8.82 -14.41 27.08
C ALA A 649 7.39 -13.84 27.11
N ALA A 650 7.24 -12.51 27.03
CA ALA A 650 5.94 -11.85 26.94
C ALA A 650 5.16 -12.27 25.69
N LEU A 651 5.83 -12.30 24.52
CA LEU A 651 5.23 -12.73 23.25
C LEU A 651 4.79 -14.21 23.27
N ARG A 652 5.59 -15.10 23.89
CA ARG A 652 5.21 -16.51 24.09
C ARG A 652 4.00 -16.66 25.03
N LYS A 653 3.93 -15.89 26.13
CA LYS A 653 2.78 -15.91 27.05
C LYS A 653 1.50 -15.50 26.33
N SER A 654 1.54 -14.45 25.52
CA SER A 654 0.41 -14.00 24.70
C SER A 654 -0.01 -15.05 23.65
N ASN A 655 0.93 -15.62 22.90
CA ASN A 655 0.63 -16.67 21.92
C ASN A 655 0.03 -17.93 22.55
N ASN A 656 0.49 -18.31 23.75
CA ASN A 656 -0.05 -19.49 24.45
C ASN A 656 -1.46 -19.23 25.00
N ALA A 657 -1.77 -18.01 25.45
CA ALA A 657 -3.13 -17.64 25.84
C ALA A 657 -4.09 -17.68 24.64
N LEU A 658 -3.72 -17.06 23.52
CA LEU A 658 -4.53 -17.07 22.29
C LEU A 658 -4.75 -18.49 21.73
N ARG A 659 -3.76 -19.37 21.86
CA ARG A 659 -3.91 -20.80 21.50
C ARG A 659 -4.87 -21.55 22.42
N ALA A 660 -4.87 -21.25 23.72
CA ALA A 660 -5.82 -21.84 24.67
C ALA A 660 -7.25 -21.41 24.34
N GLU A 661 -7.47 -20.11 24.10
CA GLU A 661 -8.75 -19.53 23.66
C GLU A 661 -9.25 -20.15 22.35
N LEU A 662 -8.40 -20.24 21.32
CA LEU A 662 -8.72 -20.95 20.07
C LEU A 662 -9.05 -22.43 20.30
N SER A 663 -8.37 -23.12 21.21
CA SER A 663 -8.64 -24.54 21.50
C SER A 663 -9.99 -24.77 22.20
N GLN A 664 -10.49 -23.80 22.97
CA GLN A 664 -11.82 -23.87 23.60
C GLN A 664 -12.96 -23.80 22.56
N HIS A 665 -12.75 -23.11 21.45
CA HIS A 665 -13.73 -22.98 20.37
C HIS A 665 -13.58 -24.03 19.25
N ALA A 666 -12.50 -24.81 19.25
CA ALA A 666 -12.23 -25.84 18.24
C ALA A 666 -13.31 -26.95 18.23
N THR A 667 -13.74 -27.44 19.39
CA THR A 667 -14.78 -28.49 19.49
C THR A 667 -16.13 -27.98 18.99
N SER A 668 -16.59 -26.84 19.52
CA SER A 668 -17.86 -26.20 19.10
C SER A 668 -17.92 -25.91 17.59
N THR A 669 -16.79 -25.52 16.99
CA THR A 669 -16.73 -25.32 15.52
C THR A 669 -16.68 -26.64 14.74
N THR A 670 -16.06 -27.71 15.24
CA THR A 670 -16.17 -29.04 14.61
C THR A 670 -17.57 -29.64 14.72
N ASP A 671 -18.26 -29.44 15.86
CA ASP A 671 -19.62 -29.94 16.09
C ASP A 671 -20.62 -29.23 15.17
N LEU A 672 -20.50 -27.91 15.04
CA LEU A 672 -21.28 -27.10 14.10
C LEU A 672 -20.98 -27.46 12.64
N GLN A 673 -19.72 -27.75 12.28
CA GLN A 673 -19.39 -28.26 10.94
C GLN A 673 -19.98 -29.65 10.67
N ALA A 674 -19.99 -30.55 11.66
CA ALA A 674 -20.58 -31.87 11.55
C ALA A 674 -22.11 -31.79 11.38
N LEU A 675 -22.78 -30.94 12.15
CA LEU A 675 -24.22 -30.67 12.03
C LEU A 675 -24.59 -30.09 10.65
N LEU A 676 -23.85 -29.10 10.16
CA LEU A 676 -24.08 -28.50 8.84
C LEU A 676 -23.84 -29.50 7.70
N ARG A 677 -22.75 -30.29 7.75
CA ARG A 677 -22.49 -31.36 6.77
C ARG A 677 -23.58 -32.43 6.79
N GLY A 678 -24.03 -32.84 7.98
CA GLY A 678 -25.11 -33.81 8.14
C GLY A 678 -26.46 -33.29 7.62
N ASN A 679 -26.77 -32.00 7.82
CA ASN A 679 -27.98 -31.38 7.27
C ASN A 679 -27.93 -31.28 5.75
N PHE A 680 -26.80 -30.83 5.17
CA PHE A 680 -26.63 -30.75 3.72
C PHE A 680 -26.75 -32.12 3.05
N LEU A 681 -26.12 -33.15 3.61
CA LEU A 681 -26.24 -34.52 3.09
C LEU A 681 -27.68 -35.06 3.17
N ARG A 682 -28.40 -34.79 4.26
CA ARG A 682 -29.82 -35.18 4.40
C ARG A 682 -30.72 -34.46 3.40
N GLN A 683 -30.50 -33.16 3.17
CA GLN A 683 -31.24 -32.41 2.14
C GLN A 683 -30.96 -32.95 0.74
N PHE A 684 -29.68 -33.16 0.38
CA PHE A 684 -29.31 -33.73 -0.92
C PHE A 684 -29.96 -35.11 -1.16
N LEU A 685 -29.93 -36.02 -0.18
CA LEU A 685 -30.57 -37.34 -0.30
C LEU A 685 -32.09 -37.24 -0.42
N HIS A 686 -32.73 -36.35 0.33
CA HIS A 686 -34.16 -36.07 0.24
C HIS A 686 -34.54 -35.55 -1.15
N ASP A 687 -33.77 -34.63 -1.72
CA ASP A 687 -34.04 -34.04 -3.03
C ASP A 687 -33.84 -35.06 -4.17
N GLN A 688 -32.83 -35.94 -4.06
CA GLN A 688 -32.66 -37.08 -4.97
C GLN A 688 -33.83 -38.07 -4.87
N GLN A 689 -34.31 -38.40 -3.67
CA GLN A 689 -35.48 -39.25 -3.47
C GLN A 689 -36.75 -38.61 -4.05
N ALA A 690 -36.95 -37.30 -3.84
CA ALA A 690 -38.08 -36.55 -4.37
C ALA A 690 -38.03 -36.37 -5.90
N ALA A 691 -36.85 -36.45 -6.52
CA ALA A 691 -36.70 -36.53 -7.97
C ALA A 691 -37.11 -37.93 -8.49
N LEU A 692 -36.55 -39.00 -7.91
CA LEU A 692 -36.87 -40.38 -8.29
C LEU A 692 -38.37 -40.70 -8.16
N LEU A 693 -39.05 -40.19 -7.13
CA LEU A 693 -40.50 -40.36 -6.94
C LEU A 693 -41.37 -39.64 -7.98
N LYS A 694 -40.84 -38.70 -8.77
CA LYS A 694 -41.56 -38.11 -9.92
C LYS A 694 -41.51 -39.03 -11.13
N GLU A 695 -40.32 -39.58 -11.40
CA GLU A 695 -40.07 -40.46 -12.55
C GLU A 695 -40.73 -41.84 -12.40
N ASP A 696 -41.03 -42.28 -11.17
CA ASP A 696 -41.70 -43.57 -10.89
C ASP A 696 -42.97 -43.78 -11.74
N ARG A 697 -43.80 -42.74 -11.93
CA ARG A 697 -44.99 -42.83 -12.81
C ARG A 697 -44.63 -43.09 -14.27
N VAL A 698 -43.60 -42.43 -14.79
CA VAL A 698 -43.13 -42.59 -16.17
C VAL A 698 -42.52 -43.98 -16.36
N ILE A 699 -41.77 -44.46 -15.37
CA ILE A 699 -41.19 -45.80 -15.36
C ILE A 699 -42.29 -46.88 -15.31
N LEU A 700 -43.30 -46.73 -14.46
CA LEU A 700 -44.44 -47.65 -14.37
C LEU A 700 -45.28 -47.65 -15.66
N GLU A 701 -45.48 -46.49 -16.29
CA GLU A 701 -46.17 -46.41 -17.58
C GLU A 701 -45.35 -47.06 -18.70
N LEU A 702 -44.04 -46.79 -18.77
CA LEU A 702 -43.16 -47.46 -19.74
C LEU A 702 -43.16 -48.98 -19.54
N GLN A 703 -43.11 -49.47 -18.30
CA GLN A 703 -43.23 -50.89 -17.99
C GLN A 703 -44.58 -51.48 -18.43
N SER A 704 -45.69 -50.76 -18.24
CA SER A 704 -47.01 -51.26 -18.66
C SER A 704 -47.16 -51.29 -20.18
N ARG A 705 -46.69 -50.25 -20.88
CA ARG A 705 -46.59 -50.17 -22.35
C ARG A 705 -45.73 -51.31 -22.92
N VAL A 706 -44.58 -51.60 -22.31
CA VAL A 706 -43.68 -52.71 -22.72
C VAL A 706 -44.34 -54.07 -22.48
N ARG A 707 -44.96 -54.32 -21.32
CA ARG A 707 -45.70 -55.57 -21.05
C ARG A 707 -46.83 -55.78 -22.06
N ALA A 708 -47.63 -54.75 -22.33
CA ALA A 708 -48.70 -54.80 -23.33
C ALA A 708 -48.17 -55.05 -24.75
N MET A 709 -47.02 -54.47 -25.12
CA MET A 709 -46.38 -54.70 -26.42
C MET A 709 -45.84 -56.13 -26.58
N MET A 710 -45.27 -56.72 -25.52
CA MET A 710 -44.85 -58.13 -25.53
C MET A 710 -46.04 -59.08 -25.69
N GLU A 711 -47.12 -58.90 -24.94
CA GLU A 711 -48.29 -59.80 -25.04
C GLU A 711 -49.01 -59.63 -26.38
N ARG A 712 -49.10 -58.41 -26.93
CA ARG A 712 -49.59 -58.17 -28.31
C ARG A 712 -48.72 -58.89 -29.35
N ARG A 713 -47.39 -58.90 -29.20
CA ARG A 713 -46.48 -59.64 -30.10
C ARG A 713 -46.73 -61.16 -30.03
N ARG A 714 -46.94 -61.71 -28.84
CA ARG A 714 -47.29 -63.12 -28.62
C ARG A 714 -48.61 -63.48 -29.30
N LEU A 715 -49.70 -62.75 -28.98
CA LEU A 715 -51.01 -62.97 -29.59
C LEU A 715 -51.00 -62.85 -31.12
N MET A 716 -50.15 -61.98 -31.68
CA MET A 716 -49.94 -61.88 -33.13
C MET A 716 -49.18 -63.08 -33.70
N ALA A 717 -48.24 -63.68 -32.97
CA ALA A 717 -47.59 -64.94 -33.38
C ALA A 717 -48.57 -66.11 -33.34
N ASP A 718 -49.33 -66.26 -32.26
CA ASP A 718 -50.35 -67.30 -32.10
C ASP A 718 -51.44 -67.20 -33.18
N ARG A 719 -51.90 -65.97 -33.48
CA ARG A 719 -52.86 -65.73 -34.57
C ARG A 719 -52.30 -66.05 -35.96
N ARG A 720 -51.00 -65.84 -36.21
CA ARG A 720 -50.35 -66.28 -37.46
C ARG A 720 -50.27 -67.80 -37.55
N ALA A 721 -49.88 -68.48 -36.47
CA ALA A 721 -49.83 -69.93 -36.41
C ALA A 721 -51.21 -70.57 -36.67
N LEU A 722 -52.27 -70.03 -36.07
CA LEU A 722 -53.65 -70.44 -36.33
C LEU A 722 -54.06 -70.22 -37.79
N LYS A 723 -53.75 -69.06 -38.39
CA LYS A 723 -53.99 -68.81 -39.82
C LYS A 723 -53.25 -69.80 -40.74
N CYS A 724 -52.03 -70.20 -40.40
CA CYS A 724 -51.31 -71.22 -41.19
C CYS A 724 -51.99 -72.60 -41.15
N GLN A 725 -52.76 -72.91 -40.09
CA GLN A 725 -53.54 -74.15 -39.97
C GLN A 725 -54.94 -74.04 -40.59
N GLU A 726 -55.42 -72.84 -40.93
CA GLU A 726 -56.77 -72.58 -41.45
C GLU A 726 -57.09 -73.43 -42.68
N ASN A 727 -56.18 -73.48 -43.66
CA ASN A 727 -56.33 -74.31 -44.87
C ASN A 727 -56.38 -75.82 -44.56
N ILE A 728 -55.66 -76.29 -43.54
CA ILE A 728 -55.64 -77.70 -43.14
C ILE A 728 -56.97 -78.07 -42.47
N ILE A 729 -57.49 -77.19 -41.61
CA ILE A 729 -58.79 -77.35 -40.96
C ILE A 729 -59.93 -77.32 -41.99
N VAL A 730 -59.90 -76.38 -42.95
CA VAL A 730 -60.88 -76.30 -44.05
C VAL A 730 -60.84 -77.55 -44.93
N ASN A 731 -59.66 -78.04 -45.30
CA ASN A 731 -59.52 -79.29 -46.05
C ASN A 731 -60.04 -80.51 -45.26
N LEU A 732 -59.74 -80.61 -43.96
CA LEU A 732 -60.25 -81.67 -43.11
C LEU A 732 -61.78 -81.61 -42.96
N GLN A 733 -62.36 -80.41 -42.82
CA GLN A 733 -63.82 -80.23 -42.82
C GLN A 733 -64.46 -80.59 -44.16
N ALA A 734 -63.85 -80.23 -45.29
CA ALA A 734 -64.32 -80.58 -46.62
C ALA A 734 -64.29 -82.11 -46.84
N LEU A 735 -63.18 -82.78 -46.47
CA LEU A 735 -63.06 -84.24 -46.51
C LEU A 735 -64.07 -84.93 -45.59
N SER A 736 -64.30 -84.40 -44.38
CA SER A 736 -65.28 -84.95 -43.43
C SER A 736 -66.72 -84.83 -43.96
N ARG A 737 -67.08 -83.68 -44.54
CA ARG A 737 -68.39 -83.48 -45.22
C ARG A 737 -68.55 -84.44 -46.40
N ALA A 738 -67.50 -84.61 -47.22
CA ALA A 738 -67.50 -85.56 -48.33
C ALA A 738 -67.58 -87.03 -47.88
N ALA A 739 -67.02 -87.37 -46.71
CA ALA A 739 -67.15 -88.71 -46.12
C ALA A 739 -68.58 -88.98 -45.62
N LEU A 740 -69.18 -88.02 -44.90
CA LEU A 740 -70.58 -88.12 -44.45
C LEU A 740 -71.55 -88.26 -45.64
N LEU A 741 -71.41 -87.44 -46.67
CA LEU A 741 -72.22 -87.54 -47.89
C LEU A 741 -72.06 -88.90 -48.62
N ARG A 742 -70.86 -89.51 -48.58
CA ARG A 742 -70.65 -90.85 -49.14
C ARG A 742 -71.30 -91.96 -48.31
N ILE A 743 -71.35 -91.82 -46.99
CA ILE A 743 -72.09 -92.74 -46.10
C ILE A 743 -73.59 -92.61 -46.38
N GLU A 744 -74.12 -91.39 -46.44
CA GLU A 744 -75.53 -91.13 -46.76
C GLU A 744 -75.94 -91.67 -48.14
N VAL A 745 -75.11 -91.50 -49.17
CA VAL A 745 -75.31 -92.12 -50.49
C VAL A 745 -75.21 -93.65 -50.43
N GLY A 746 -74.32 -94.20 -49.60
CA GLY A 746 -74.20 -95.66 -49.37
C GLY A 746 -75.45 -96.27 -48.70
N ASP A 747 -76.00 -95.59 -47.70
CA ASP A 747 -77.28 -95.93 -47.05
C ASP A 747 -78.44 -95.87 -48.05
N ILE A 748 -78.46 -94.87 -48.94
CA ILE A 748 -79.47 -94.76 -50.00
C ILE A 748 -79.33 -95.90 -51.02
N LEU A 749 -78.11 -96.27 -51.41
CA LEU A 749 -77.85 -97.37 -52.35
C LEU A 749 -78.21 -98.74 -51.76
N THR A 750 -77.86 -99.01 -50.50
CA THR A 750 -78.27 -100.26 -49.83
C THR A 750 -79.79 -100.36 -49.68
N ARG A 751 -80.49 -99.26 -49.33
CA ARG A 751 -81.97 -99.23 -49.35
C ARG A 751 -82.55 -99.49 -50.74
N LEU A 752 -81.91 -99.01 -51.80
CA LEU A 752 -82.31 -99.29 -53.19
C LEU A 752 -82.06 -100.75 -53.59
N GLU A 753 -81.01 -101.40 -53.10
CA GLU A 753 -80.79 -102.83 -53.30
C GLU A 753 -81.78 -103.68 -52.50
N GLU A 754 -82.13 -103.27 -51.27
CA GLU A 754 -83.20 -103.89 -50.48
C GLU A 754 -84.60 -103.77 -51.12
N THR A 755 -84.88 -102.71 -51.89
CA THR A 755 -86.12 -102.60 -52.69
C THR A 755 -86.05 -103.28 -54.05
N LYS A 756 -84.88 -103.81 -54.44
CA LYS A 756 -84.67 -104.54 -55.71
C LYS A 756 -84.56 -106.05 -55.52
N ASN A 757 -84.33 -106.49 -54.28
CA ASN A 757 -84.37 -107.89 -53.84
C ASN A 757 -85.69 -108.24 -53.11
N LYS A 758 -86.77 -107.51 -53.44
CA LYS A 758 -88.17 -107.71 -53.01
C LYS A 758 -89.09 -107.62 -54.23
#